data_AF-A0A662JTB9-F1
#
_entry.id   AF-A0A662JTB9-F1
#
_cell.length_a   1.000
_cell.length_b   1.000
_cell.length_c   1.000
_cell.angle_alpha   90.00
_cell.angle_beta   90.00
_cell.angle_gamma   90.00
#
_symmetry.space_group_name_H-M   'P 1'
#
loop_
_entity.id
_entity.type
_entity.pdbx_description
1 polymer ?
#
loop_
_entity_poly.entity_id
_entity_poly.type
_entity_poly.pdbx_seq_one_letter_code
_entity_poly.pdbx_strand_id
1 'polypeptide(L)'
;MFSRRLFIFALVILFFTPPLTAYQSTHDKKTFKAALSREVEIPPESDYYIEFIPDNFILKEKTISPCINGFSEKVKDAVARSPRWIQKPLSRQFHSIDAEPYADLILNVSKKYVDEIAFTIAFSSVGNVPPVDLVKDNVFSLYEADEWLDYVRIVDYDEGDGNYYSTIRYRVIEDGVEKVLEYPPEVYYWYVVHPEAAGEEPSYVYNRFWRSYLFNHNDIGYPLLKEKLSGIRYLWDNESYFQPKQRSWEWSINNHPTAVEAVSYWIGKTVPAQATGDRPGQPNVIAHEHNGWCGELQKIAVAALRTSLVPSVGVCDLGEDHVWREFYERGWHENDNWWSDGGGAVDKPDVYVYGWGKDISALFAWKGDDSIYDVTSRYIHPENRRTVRFVVTDMRHQPVDGARVVVLVNGPRDITWLKNKVWGVVEKIWSVIPDLVKGRILQMLYKKLGNVYDKIPDGVNGVIQSIWNYTDINGECSFELGENRSYLFLVQYGNLKKPWQPALHNTLRVLSEPRDTTFKIVFPFISTCHDKHRETSLPSGDTLFNISFSTSSYQIHQSTLWMDDKGVYEKKGKVSFFVVNETNFEKYVEGKRFICGLYRDVEKDNLAFNTAEDRWYLVFRNNARFSTVVLNLSLAVTTPTSGAAVQIFFPHTDVFDHPVFDVGETVAVKGVATGNVSVFVDEVLVYISNRSGEWCYRWNTSGEQIGDHLIRAVCGDTYDVLKVTLLDVSPPTVKIKEPLGGEVVEGGVVEFSGWSDDNVGVKLVEVSIDGGGWRVADGTVNWSVYWDVNGLEPGDHVAVAKAVDRNGREFFDEINLVVNESGHSWGPKVNLLYHLPQNPVNSSNIVVYANVTEEGPFSIQRVVLFWDDSEEVGSREMYRYGCDPVQSRHEEDPLKNTSNSPLFGLEFGQLQLGTNVTYWVLAFDTARNVKESGKQSFTVG
;
A
#
# COMPACT_ATOMS: atom_id res chain seq x y z
N MET A 1 19.01 1.09 11.37
CA MET A 1 18.23 1.05 12.64
C MET A 1 17.20 -0.09 12.58
N PHE A 2 17.67 -1.29 12.24
CA PHE A 2 16.89 -2.50 11.94
C PHE A 2 16.88 -3.41 13.18
N SER A 3 15.78 -3.50 13.92
CA SER A 3 15.54 -4.52 14.97
C SER A 3 14.20 -4.31 15.70
N ARG A 4 13.06 -4.14 15.00
CA ARG A 4 11.76 -4.01 15.72
C ARG A 4 10.56 -4.75 15.14
N ARG A 5 10.61 -5.30 13.92
CA ARG A 5 9.46 -6.01 13.34
C ARG A 5 9.58 -7.54 13.25
N LEU A 6 10.80 -8.08 13.33
CA LEU A 6 11.03 -9.50 13.66
C LEU A 6 10.60 -9.90 15.08
N PHE A 7 10.24 -8.92 15.93
CA PHE A 7 9.84 -9.15 17.32
C PHE A 7 8.39 -9.62 17.46
N ILE A 8 7.55 -9.48 16.43
CA ILE A 8 6.12 -9.85 16.52
C ILE A 8 5.92 -11.34 16.23
N PHE A 9 6.67 -11.92 15.29
CA PHE A 9 6.58 -13.35 14.98
C PHE A 9 7.30 -14.28 15.97
N ALA A 10 8.36 -13.79 16.65
CA ALA A 10 9.06 -14.57 17.68
C ALA A 10 8.36 -14.59 19.04
N LEU A 11 7.35 -13.73 19.28
CA LEU A 11 6.64 -13.68 20.57
C LEU A 11 5.62 -14.82 20.73
N VAL A 12 5.12 -15.44 19.65
CA VAL A 12 4.09 -16.48 19.73
C VAL A 12 4.64 -17.83 20.25
N ILE A 13 5.94 -18.07 20.17
CA ILE A 13 6.57 -19.33 20.63
C ILE A 13 7.20 -19.20 22.04
N LEU A 14 7.36 -17.99 22.58
CA LEU A 14 7.93 -17.76 23.92
C LEU A 14 6.91 -17.59 25.05
N PHE A 15 5.61 -17.69 24.77
CA PHE A 15 4.53 -17.63 25.78
C PHE A 15 4.33 -18.91 26.61
N PHE A 16 5.19 -19.93 26.46
CA PHE A 16 5.11 -21.16 27.26
C PHE A 16 6.39 -21.43 28.06
N THR A 17 6.72 -20.57 29.02
CA THR A 17 7.20 -20.95 30.36
C THR A 17 7.57 -19.71 31.16
N PRO A 18 6.99 -19.45 32.36
CA PRO A 18 7.55 -18.46 33.27
C PRO A 18 8.92 -18.97 33.79
N PRO A 19 9.88 -18.09 34.11
CA PRO A 19 11.10 -18.52 34.77
C PRO A 19 10.75 -19.08 36.15
N LEU A 20 10.88 -20.41 36.29
CA LEU A 20 10.84 -21.09 37.58
C LEU A 20 12.02 -20.60 38.43
N THR A 21 11.79 -19.55 39.20
CA THR A 21 12.54 -19.34 40.45
C THR A 21 11.83 -20.17 41.51
N ALA A 22 12.53 -21.18 42.02
CA ALA A 22 12.05 -22.05 43.08
C ALA A 22 11.75 -21.23 44.34
N TYR A 23 10.47 -20.99 44.60
CA TYR A 23 10.00 -20.52 45.91
C TYR A 23 9.13 -21.63 46.50
N GLN A 24 9.70 -22.38 47.44
CA GLN A 24 8.98 -23.43 48.14
C GLN A 24 8.40 -22.87 49.45
N SER A 25 7.06 -22.86 49.50
CA SER A 25 6.19 -23.11 50.66
C SER A 25 6.26 -22.14 51.85
N THR A 26 5.20 -21.36 52.05
CA THR A 26 4.06 -21.72 52.93
C THR A 26 2.90 -20.73 52.75
N HIS A 27 1.67 -21.26 52.61
CA HIS A 27 0.36 -20.61 52.83
C HIS A 27 0.15 -19.16 52.34
N ASP A 28 -0.14 -19.01 51.04
CA ASP A 28 -1.29 -18.24 50.53
C ASP A 28 -1.42 -18.51 49.03
N LYS A 29 -2.42 -19.31 48.61
CA LYS A 29 -2.69 -19.54 47.18
C LYS A 29 -3.41 -18.30 46.64
N LYS A 30 -2.66 -17.29 46.17
CA LYS A 30 -3.26 -16.21 45.38
C LYS A 30 -3.96 -16.82 44.15
N THR A 31 -5.24 -16.51 43.98
CA THR A 31 -6.08 -16.99 42.87
C THR A 31 -6.22 -15.90 41.81
N PHE A 32 -6.26 -16.32 40.54
CA PHE A 32 -6.44 -15.42 39.41
C PHE A 32 -7.91 -15.08 39.23
N LYS A 33 -8.24 -13.79 39.15
CA LYS A 33 -9.61 -13.30 39.33
C LYS A 33 -10.11 -12.40 38.20
N ALA A 34 -9.23 -11.59 37.62
CA ALA A 34 -9.59 -10.69 36.54
C ALA A 34 -8.42 -10.52 35.57
N ALA A 35 -8.75 -10.34 34.28
CA ALA A 35 -7.76 -10.06 33.26
C ALA A 35 -8.33 -9.12 32.19
N LEU A 36 -7.46 -8.36 31.56
CA LEU A 36 -7.75 -7.51 30.43
C LEU A 36 -6.53 -7.47 29.51
N SER A 37 -6.75 -7.51 28.20
CA SER A 37 -5.74 -7.18 27.20
C SER A 37 -6.40 -6.25 26.20
N ARG A 38 -5.76 -5.16 25.77
CA ARG A 38 -6.41 -4.22 24.86
C ARG A 38 -5.43 -3.34 24.09
N GLU A 39 -5.85 -2.92 22.91
CA GLU A 39 -5.22 -1.83 22.18
C GLU A 39 -6.19 -0.65 22.03
N VAL A 40 -5.84 0.50 22.59
CA VAL A 40 -6.72 1.67 22.70
C VAL A 40 -6.06 2.91 22.11
N GLU A 41 -6.77 3.64 21.25
CA GLU A 41 -6.35 4.98 20.83
C GLU A 41 -6.85 6.02 21.84
N ILE A 42 -5.93 6.79 22.43
CA ILE A 42 -6.21 7.86 23.38
C ILE A 42 -5.97 9.20 22.66
N PRO A 43 -7.05 9.94 22.31
CA PRO A 43 -6.92 11.24 21.64
C PRO A 43 -6.10 12.26 22.44
N PRO A 44 -5.61 13.33 21.80
CA PRO A 44 -4.92 14.41 22.49
C PRO A 44 -5.70 14.96 23.69
N GLU A 45 -4.98 15.26 24.77
CA GLU A 45 -5.50 15.78 26.04
C GLU A 45 -6.62 14.94 26.71
N SER A 46 -6.78 13.68 26.29
CA SER A 46 -7.77 12.74 26.81
C SER A 46 -7.15 11.69 27.73
N ASP A 47 -7.99 10.82 28.27
CA ASP A 47 -7.59 9.68 29.10
C ASP A 47 -8.38 8.42 28.76
N TYR A 48 -7.82 7.30 29.15
CA TYR A 48 -8.47 6.00 29.23
C TYR A 48 -8.23 5.46 30.64
N TYR A 49 -9.24 4.87 31.27
CA TYR A 49 -9.11 4.35 32.61
C TYR A 49 -9.84 3.02 32.78
N ILE A 50 -9.38 2.26 33.77
CA ILE A 50 -9.97 0.99 34.18
C ILE A 50 -10.34 1.09 35.65
N GLU A 51 -11.61 0.92 35.94
CA GLU A 51 -12.19 0.80 37.27
C GLU A 51 -12.13 -0.67 37.72
N PHE A 52 -11.47 -0.93 38.84
CA PHE A 52 -11.52 -2.20 39.54
C PHE A 52 -12.60 -2.17 40.62
N ILE A 53 -13.57 -3.07 40.52
CA ILE A 53 -14.68 -3.20 41.47
C ILE A 53 -14.43 -4.43 42.36
N PRO A 54 -14.19 -4.27 43.67
CA PRO A 54 -13.75 -5.35 44.54
C PRO A 54 -14.82 -6.42 44.78
N ASP A 55 -16.11 -6.06 44.84
CA ASP A 55 -17.22 -6.96 45.20
C ASP A 55 -17.32 -8.20 44.29
N ASN A 56 -16.95 -8.06 43.01
CA ASN A 56 -16.99 -9.12 42.00
C ASN A 56 -15.65 -9.30 41.25
N PHE A 57 -14.60 -8.57 41.63
CA PHE A 57 -13.32 -8.52 40.93
C PHE A 57 -13.46 -8.14 39.43
N ILE A 58 -14.40 -7.24 39.11
CA ILE A 58 -14.66 -6.83 37.73
C ILE A 58 -13.69 -5.70 37.35
N LEU A 59 -13.11 -5.79 36.16
CA LEU A 59 -12.41 -4.70 35.50
C LEU A 59 -13.37 -4.02 34.53
N LYS A 60 -13.85 -2.83 34.88
CA LYS A 60 -14.74 -2.03 34.06
C LYS A 60 -13.96 -0.92 33.38
N GLU A 61 -14.00 -0.88 32.07
CA GLU A 61 -13.27 0.10 31.28
C GLU A 61 -14.08 1.38 31.08
N LYS A 62 -13.38 2.51 30.86
CA LYS A 62 -14.00 3.73 30.33
C LYS A 62 -14.74 3.38 29.04
N THR A 63 -16.02 3.75 28.94
CA THR A 63 -16.79 3.56 27.71
C THR A 63 -16.15 4.39 26.59
N ILE A 64 -15.76 3.71 25.51
CA ILE A 64 -15.26 4.30 24.27
C ILE A 64 -16.37 4.16 23.24
N SER A 65 -16.67 5.22 22.51
CA SER A 65 -17.58 5.13 21.37
C SER A 65 -16.96 4.21 20.30
N PRO A 66 -17.70 3.22 19.78
CA PRO A 66 -17.18 2.35 18.72
C PRO A 66 -16.70 3.15 17.53
N CYS A 67 -15.65 2.66 16.85
CA CYS A 67 -15.09 3.30 15.67
C CYS A 67 -16.08 3.40 14.51
N ILE A 68 -17.15 2.60 14.50
CA ILE A 68 -18.17 2.56 13.44
C ILE A 68 -19.40 3.43 13.70
N ASN A 69 -19.40 4.23 14.77
CA ASN A 69 -20.57 5.00 15.15
C ASN A 69 -21.00 5.97 14.03
N GLY A 70 -22.27 5.91 13.63
CA GLY A 70 -22.82 6.73 12.55
C GLY A 70 -22.74 6.11 11.15
N PHE A 71 -22.14 4.93 11.00
CA PHE A 71 -22.11 4.20 9.73
C PHE A 71 -23.43 3.49 9.41
N SER A 72 -23.71 3.34 8.10
CA SER A 72 -24.76 2.46 7.59
C SER A 72 -24.40 0.99 7.84
N GLU A 73 -25.38 0.09 7.81
CA GLU A 73 -25.14 -1.35 7.98
C GLU A 73 -24.16 -1.90 6.93
N LYS A 74 -24.28 -1.46 5.67
CA LYS A 74 -23.35 -1.86 4.61
C LYS A 74 -21.89 -1.49 4.93
N VAL A 75 -21.65 -0.27 5.42
CA VAL A 75 -20.30 0.17 5.78
C VAL A 75 -19.77 -0.63 6.98
N LYS A 76 -20.63 -0.96 7.96
CA LYS A 76 -20.25 -1.83 9.08
C LYS A 76 -19.87 -3.23 8.61
N ASP A 77 -20.63 -3.81 7.68
CA ASP A 77 -20.34 -5.11 7.06
C ASP A 77 -18.99 -5.09 6.33
N ALA A 78 -18.69 -4.02 5.58
CA ALA A 78 -17.39 -3.89 4.91
C ALA A 78 -16.22 -3.80 5.90
N VAL A 79 -16.40 -3.11 7.03
CA VAL A 79 -15.40 -3.11 8.12
C VAL A 79 -15.28 -4.49 8.74
N ALA A 80 -16.39 -5.19 9.00
CA ALA A 80 -16.38 -6.53 9.61
C ALA A 80 -15.66 -7.55 8.72
N ARG A 81 -15.86 -7.44 7.40
CA ARG A 81 -15.20 -8.26 6.40
C ARG A 81 -13.69 -8.05 6.33
N SER A 82 -13.23 -6.84 6.58
CA SER A 82 -11.82 -6.47 6.42
C SER A 82 -10.94 -7.09 7.52
N PRO A 83 -9.64 -7.36 7.26
CA PRO A 83 -8.74 -7.90 8.27
C PRO A 83 -8.74 -7.08 9.55
N ARG A 84 -8.71 -7.76 10.70
CA ARG A 84 -8.77 -7.11 12.03
C ARG A 84 -7.76 -5.96 12.20
N TRP A 85 -6.56 -6.10 11.63
CA TRP A 85 -5.50 -5.08 11.71
C TRP A 85 -5.78 -3.82 10.86
N ILE A 86 -6.68 -3.88 9.87
CA ILE A 86 -7.10 -2.75 9.01
C ILE A 86 -8.36 -2.06 9.54
N GLN A 87 -9.24 -2.76 10.28
CA GLN A 87 -10.57 -2.27 10.64
C GLN A 87 -10.58 -0.86 11.28
N LYS A 88 -9.65 -0.58 12.20
CA LYS A 88 -9.52 0.74 12.85
C LYS A 88 -9.08 1.84 11.86
N PRO A 89 -7.93 1.70 11.14
CA PRO A 89 -7.57 2.61 10.05
C PRO A 89 -8.68 2.84 9.00
N LEU A 90 -9.34 1.78 8.55
CA LEU A 90 -10.42 1.85 7.56
C LEU A 90 -11.60 2.66 8.08
N SER A 91 -12.03 2.39 9.33
CA SER A 91 -13.09 3.15 9.98
C SER A 91 -12.74 4.64 10.08
N ARG A 92 -11.49 4.98 10.39
CA ARG A 92 -11.03 6.38 10.40
C ARG A 92 -11.15 7.02 9.02
N GLN A 93 -10.76 6.31 7.96
CA GLN A 93 -10.87 6.85 6.60
C GLN A 93 -12.33 7.01 6.18
N PHE A 94 -13.20 6.06 6.47
CA PHE A 94 -14.64 6.13 6.17
C PHE A 94 -15.36 7.29 6.86
N HIS A 95 -14.86 7.80 7.99
CA HIS A 95 -15.36 9.06 8.57
C HIS A 95 -15.00 10.30 7.74
N SER A 96 -14.03 10.21 6.85
CA SER A 96 -13.48 11.34 6.07
C SER A 96 -13.92 11.37 4.61
N ILE A 97 -14.63 10.35 4.13
CA ILE A 97 -15.05 10.19 2.72
C ILE A 97 -16.51 9.71 2.61
N ASP A 98 -17.05 9.67 1.39
CA ASP A 98 -18.24 8.88 1.09
C ASP A 98 -17.89 7.39 1.01
N ALA A 99 -18.24 6.64 2.05
CA ALA A 99 -17.81 5.26 2.24
C ALA A 99 -18.63 4.23 1.45
N GLU A 100 -19.85 4.57 1.01
CA GLU A 100 -20.80 3.62 0.40
C GLU A 100 -20.22 2.88 -0.83
N PRO A 101 -19.63 3.57 -1.82
CA PRO A 101 -19.09 2.90 -3.01
C PRO A 101 -17.92 1.96 -2.72
N TYR A 102 -17.09 2.30 -1.73
CA TYR A 102 -15.95 1.49 -1.30
C TYR A 102 -16.38 0.27 -0.48
N ALA A 103 -17.42 0.43 0.34
CA ALA A 103 -18.04 -0.67 1.06
C ALA A 103 -18.62 -1.70 0.08
N ASP A 104 -19.31 -1.25 -0.97
CA ASP A 104 -19.81 -2.12 -2.03
C ASP A 104 -18.67 -2.87 -2.73
N LEU A 105 -17.52 -2.23 -3.00
CA LEU A 105 -16.36 -2.92 -3.58
C LEU A 105 -15.83 -4.04 -2.66
N ILE A 106 -15.60 -3.74 -1.38
CA ILE A 106 -15.09 -4.71 -0.39
C ILE A 106 -16.01 -5.94 -0.28
N LEU A 107 -17.33 -5.71 -0.31
CA LEU A 107 -18.33 -6.76 -0.13
C LEU A 107 -18.56 -7.63 -1.38
N ASN A 108 -18.13 -7.19 -2.57
CA ASN A 108 -18.43 -7.86 -3.84
C ASN A 108 -17.21 -8.48 -4.54
N VAL A 109 -16.02 -8.44 -3.93
CA VAL A 109 -14.81 -9.10 -4.46
C VAL A 109 -14.57 -10.46 -3.81
N SER A 110 -13.62 -11.26 -4.31
CA SER A 110 -13.16 -12.46 -3.58
C SER A 110 -12.34 -12.06 -2.34
N LYS A 111 -12.37 -12.88 -1.27
CA LYS A 111 -11.62 -12.64 -0.02
C LYS A 111 -10.14 -12.33 -0.27
N LYS A 112 -9.54 -13.00 -1.26
CA LYS A 112 -8.12 -12.82 -1.65
C LYS A 112 -7.73 -11.41 -2.11
N TYR A 113 -8.70 -10.52 -2.36
CA TYR A 113 -8.41 -9.13 -2.78
C TYR A 113 -8.76 -8.11 -1.69
N VAL A 114 -9.41 -8.55 -0.61
CA VAL A 114 -10.08 -7.63 0.33
C VAL A 114 -9.04 -6.86 1.13
N ASP A 115 -7.96 -7.50 1.55
CA ASP A 115 -6.92 -6.86 2.35
C ASP A 115 -6.16 -5.79 1.55
N GLU A 116 -5.80 -6.00 0.28
CA GLU A 116 -5.17 -4.95 -0.54
C GLU A 116 -6.10 -3.79 -0.86
N ILE A 117 -7.38 -4.08 -1.12
CA ILE A 117 -8.41 -3.05 -1.35
C ILE A 117 -8.62 -2.23 -0.07
N ALA A 118 -8.86 -2.91 1.06
CA ALA A 118 -9.08 -2.26 2.35
C ALA A 118 -7.83 -1.49 2.79
N PHE A 119 -6.63 -2.01 2.54
CA PHE A 119 -5.37 -1.31 2.80
C PHE A 119 -5.27 -0.04 1.95
N THR A 120 -5.50 -0.14 0.65
CA THR A 120 -5.43 1.02 -0.27
C THR A 120 -6.36 2.13 0.19
N ILE A 121 -7.59 1.78 0.58
CA ILE A 121 -8.56 2.76 1.10
C ILE A 121 -8.06 3.35 2.43
N ALA A 122 -7.72 2.51 3.39
CA ALA A 122 -7.40 2.93 4.76
C ALA A 122 -6.10 3.72 4.90
N PHE A 123 -5.16 3.53 3.98
CA PHE A 123 -3.82 4.10 4.04
C PHE A 123 -3.48 5.07 2.89
N SER A 124 -4.48 5.47 2.10
CA SER A 124 -4.37 6.67 1.26
C SER A 124 -4.36 7.95 2.12
N SER A 125 -3.99 9.06 1.52
CA SER A 125 -4.08 10.38 2.15
C SER A 125 -5.48 10.64 2.75
N VAL A 126 -5.52 11.20 3.97
CA VAL A 126 -6.78 11.28 4.74
C VAL A 126 -7.80 12.16 4.04
N GLY A 127 -8.93 11.57 3.63
CA GLY A 127 -9.98 12.23 2.85
C GLY A 127 -9.75 12.26 1.34
N ASN A 128 -8.65 11.72 0.83
CA ASN A 128 -8.31 11.66 -0.59
C ASN A 128 -7.98 10.21 -1.00
N VAL A 129 -9.03 9.42 -1.28
CA VAL A 129 -8.90 8.03 -1.73
C VAL A 129 -9.09 7.98 -3.25
N PRO A 130 -8.28 7.20 -3.99
CA PRO A 130 -8.48 7.02 -5.42
C PRO A 130 -9.87 6.46 -5.77
N PRO A 131 -10.42 6.75 -6.97
CA PRO A 131 -11.73 6.25 -7.39
C PRO A 131 -11.88 4.73 -7.26
N VAL A 132 -13.10 4.26 -6.95
CA VAL A 132 -13.39 2.84 -6.69
C VAL A 132 -12.91 1.91 -7.80
N ASP A 133 -13.19 2.24 -9.06
CA ASP A 133 -12.76 1.44 -10.21
C ASP A 133 -11.23 1.36 -10.30
N LEU A 134 -10.54 2.47 -9.97
CA LEU A 134 -9.08 2.49 -9.95
C LEU A 134 -8.53 1.62 -8.82
N VAL A 135 -9.13 1.66 -7.63
CA VAL A 135 -8.73 0.78 -6.51
C VAL A 135 -8.89 -0.70 -6.90
N LYS A 136 -10.00 -1.04 -7.57
CA LYS A 136 -10.24 -2.39 -8.09
C LYS A 136 -9.18 -2.79 -9.13
N ASP A 137 -8.96 -1.96 -10.15
CA ASP A 137 -7.99 -2.22 -11.22
C ASP A 137 -6.56 -2.32 -10.69
N ASN A 138 -6.22 -1.47 -9.71
CA ASN A 138 -4.94 -1.46 -9.02
C ASN A 138 -4.63 -2.85 -8.44
N VAL A 139 -5.58 -3.43 -7.70
CA VAL A 139 -5.40 -4.73 -7.04
C VAL A 139 -5.47 -5.89 -8.04
N PHE A 140 -6.42 -5.87 -8.99
CA PHE A 140 -6.57 -6.96 -9.96
C PHE A 140 -5.32 -7.08 -10.85
N SER A 141 -4.74 -5.95 -11.24
CA SER A 141 -3.49 -5.93 -12.01
C SER A 141 -2.29 -6.55 -11.26
N LEU A 142 -2.29 -6.58 -9.93
CA LEU A 142 -1.22 -7.22 -9.15
C LEU A 142 -1.24 -8.74 -9.35
N TYR A 143 -2.43 -9.34 -9.26
CA TYR A 143 -2.61 -10.79 -9.42
C TYR A 143 -2.47 -11.22 -10.89
N GLU A 144 -2.85 -10.37 -11.86
CA GLU A 144 -2.53 -10.60 -13.27
C GLU A 144 -1.01 -10.66 -13.50
N ALA A 145 -0.25 -9.75 -12.87
CA ALA A 145 1.21 -9.76 -12.94
C ALA A 145 1.80 -10.99 -12.24
N ASP A 146 1.26 -11.38 -11.08
CA ASP A 146 1.71 -12.56 -10.31
C ASP A 146 1.65 -13.86 -11.12
N GLU A 147 0.57 -14.06 -11.89
CA GLU A 147 0.41 -15.22 -12.77
C GLU A 147 1.45 -15.26 -13.90
N TRP A 148 1.97 -14.10 -14.31
CA TRP A 148 2.90 -13.97 -15.43
C TRP A 148 4.39 -14.05 -15.04
N LEU A 149 4.75 -13.57 -13.85
CA LEU A 149 6.15 -13.40 -13.44
C LEU A 149 6.70 -14.69 -12.80
N ASP A 150 7.94 -15.09 -13.11
CA ASP A 150 8.50 -16.37 -12.61
C ASP A 150 9.32 -16.24 -11.31
N TYR A 151 9.77 -15.03 -10.97
CA TYR A 151 10.68 -14.75 -9.86
C TYR A 151 9.97 -14.36 -8.55
N VAL A 152 8.66 -14.14 -8.59
CA VAL A 152 7.85 -13.63 -7.47
C VAL A 152 6.53 -14.37 -7.36
N ARG A 153 6.03 -14.55 -6.14
CA ARG A 153 4.66 -15.00 -5.86
C ARG A 153 4.02 -14.11 -4.81
N ILE A 154 2.78 -13.68 -5.04
CA ILE A 154 1.89 -13.19 -3.98
C ILE A 154 1.44 -14.39 -3.16
N VAL A 155 1.47 -14.27 -1.84
CA VAL A 155 1.14 -15.34 -0.90
C VAL A 155 0.13 -14.81 0.11
N ASP A 156 -1.06 -15.41 0.09
CA ASP A 156 -2.18 -15.06 0.98
C ASP A 156 -2.18 -15.98 2.21
N TYR A 157 -2.33 -15.40 3.39
CA TYR A 157 -2.42 -16.09 4.67
C TYR A 157 -3.76 -15.78 5.33
N ASP A 158 -4.48 -16.82 5.76
CA ASP A 158 -5.72 -16.73 6.53
C ASP A 158 -5.57 -17.49 7.84
N GLU A 159 -5.71 -16.77 8.97
CA GLU A 159 -5.61 -17.36 10.31
C GLU A 159 -6.91 -18.07 10.72
N GLY A 160 -7.98 -17.91 9.93
CA GLY A 160 -9.28 -18.53 10.16
C GLY A 160 -10.09 -17.92 11.29
N ASP A 161 -9.65 -16.80 11.88
CA ASP A 161 -10.34 -16.05 12.93
C ASP A 161 -10.75 -14.64 12.47
N GLY A 162 -10.83 -14.41 11.16
CA GLY A 162 -11.11 -13.10 10.56
C GLY A 162 -9.88 -12.20 10.44
N ASN A 163 -8.71 -12.69 10.85
CA ASN A 163 -7.45 -12.05 10.53
C ASN A 163 -6.78 -12.76 9.34
N TYR A 164 -6.37 -11.96 8.34
CA TYR A 164 -5.70 -12.43 7.15
C TYR A 164 -4.86 -11.31 6.54
N TYR A 165 -3.86 -11.69 5.75
CA TYR A 165 -2.94 -10.75 5.11
C TYR A 165 -2.22 -11.42 3.95
N SER A 166 -1.65 -10.60 3.07
CA SER A 166 -0.86 -11.02 1.92
C SER A 166 0.56 -10.50 2.03
N THR A 167 1.48 -11.22 1.37
CA THR A 167 2.87 -10.79 1.22
C THR A 167 3.45 -11.33 -0.09
N ILE A 168 4.74 -11.09 -0.30
CA ILE A 168 5.49 -11.42 -1.51
C ILE A 168 6.66 -12.35 -1.16
N ARG A 169 6.82 -13.36 -2.00
CA ARG A 169 7.90 -14.35 -1.93
C ARG A 169 8.72 -14.31 -3.21
N TYR A 170 10.02 -14.10 -3.10
CA TYR A 170 10.94 -13.99 -4.23
C TYR A 170 11.90 -15.15 -4.34
N ARG A 171 12.37 -15.39 -5.56
CA ARG A 171 13.63 -16.08 -5.84
C ARG A 171 14.73 -15.05 -6.04
N VAL A 172 15.83 -15.20 -5.31
CA VAL A 172 17.06 -14.41 -5.48
C VAL A 172 18.24 -15.35 -5.69
N ILE A 173 19.33 -14.84 -6.26
CA ILE A 173 20.60 -15.57 -6.31
C ILE A 173 21.61 -14.85 -5.43
N GLU A 174 22.30 -15.60 -4.57
CA GLU A 174 23.30 -15.07 -3.62
C GLU A 174 24.49 -16.03 -3.61
N ASP A 175 25.67 -15.55 -3.97
CA ASP A 175 26.89 -16.35 -4.13
C ASP A 175 26.71 -17.56 -5.07
N GLY A 176 25.92 -17.39 -6.13
CA GLY A 176 25.59 -18.45 -7.09
C GLY A 176 24.56 -19.47 -6.60
N VAL A 177 23.96 -19.25 -5.41
CA VAL A 177 22.95 -20.14 -4.82
C VAL A 177 21.58 -19.48 -4.86
N GLU A 178 20.59 -20.18 -5.43
CA GLU A 178 19.19 -19.75 -5.39
C GLU A 178 18.65 -19.80 -3.95
N LYS A 179 17.98 -18.72 -3.54
CA LYS A 179 17.25 -18.64 -2.26
C LYS A 179 15.83 -18.18 -2.52
N VAL A 180 14.91 -18.74 -1.74
CA VAL A 180 13.51 -18.30 -1.70
C VAL A 180 13.31 -17.52 -0.41
N LEU A 181 12.91 -16.25 -0.53
CA LEU A 181 12.76 -15.34 0.58
C LEU A 181 11.35 -14.76 0.60
N GLU A 182 10.75 -14.70 1.77
CA GLU A 182 9.48 -14.01 2.00
C GLU A 182 9.75 -12.69 2.70
N TYR A 183 9.14 -11.61 2.22
CA TYR A 183 9.36 -10.28 2.76
C TYR A 183 8.31 -9.88 3.80
N PRO A 184 8.60 -8.87 4.63
CA PRO A 184 7.61 -8.38 5.59
C PRO A 184 6.35 -7.85 4.87
N PRO A 185 5.13 -8.19 5.34
CA PRO A 185 3.88 -7.75 4.71
C PRO A 185 3.78 -6.23 4.53
N GLU A 186 4.33 -5.45 5.47
CA GLU A 186 4.34 -3.99 5.33
C GLU A 186 5.04 -3.48 4.07
N VAL A 187 6.04 -4.22 3.57
CA VAL A 187 6.83 -3.82 2.40
C VAL A 187 5.99 -4.04 1.15
N TYR A 188 5.25 -5.16 1.11
CA TYR A 188 4.29 -5.46 0.07
C TYR A 188 3.21 -4.37 -0.02
N TYR A 189 2.51 -4.11 1.08
CA TYR A 189 1.40 -3.17 1.07
C TYR A 189 1.84 -1.73 0.71
N TRP A 190 2.89 -1.21 1.36
CA TRP A 190 3.29 0.18 1.13
C TRP A 190 4.01 0.43 -0.19
N TYR A 191 4.75 -0.57 -0.69
CA TYR A 191 5.70 -0.33 -1.77
C TYR A 191 5.49 -1.22 -2.99
N VAL A 192 4.43 -2.04 -3.02
CA VAL A 192 3.93 -2.75 -4.21
C VAL A 192 2.45 -2.42 -4.45
N VAL A 193 1.60 -2.60 -3.43
CA VAL A 193 0.13 -2.44 -3.54
C VAL A 193 -0.28 -0.98 -3.71
N HIS A 194 0.31 -0.06 -2.93
CA HIS A 194 -0.12 1.33 -2.88
C HIS A 194 -0.11 2.00 -4.29
N PRO A 195 -1.21 2.65 -4.71
CA PRO A 195 -1.40 3.13 -6.09
C PRO A 195 -0.60 4.38 -6.45
N GLU A 196 -0.19 5.16 -5.45
CA GLU A 196 0.67 6.33 -5.66
C GLU A 196 2.15 5.93 -5.71
N ALA A 197 2.82 6.21 -6.83
CA ALA A 197 4.21 5.83 -7.09
C ALA A 197 5.22 6.82 -6.49
N ALA A 198 5.11 8.12 -6.79
CA ALA A 198 6.05 9.14 -6.34
C ALA A 198 5.45 10.57 -6.39
N GLY A 199 4.36 10.80 -5.65
CA GLY A 199 3.77 12.14 -5.50
C GLY A 199 2.84 12.55 -6.65
N GLU A 200 2.28 11.61 -7.40
CA GLU A 200 1.22 11.87 -8.37
C GLU A 200 -0.13 11.43 -7.84
N GLU A 201 -1.19 12.17 -8.18
CA GLU A 201 -2.56 11.73 -7.87
C GLU A 201 -2.91 10.52 -8.75
N PRO A 202 -3.22 9.34 -8.18
CA PRO A 202 -3.56 8.16 -8.97
C PRO A 202 -4.82 8.41 -9.81
N SER A 203 -4.71 8.30 -11.13
CA SER A 203 -5.82 8.56 -12.05
C SER A 203 -5.76 7.67 -13.29
N TYR A 204 -6.91 7.54 -13.96
CA TYR A 204 -6.96 6.95 -15.29
C TYR A 204 -6.43 7.93 -16.33
N VAL A 205 -5.40 7.52 -17.05
CA VAL A 205 -4.90 8.26 -18.21
C VAL A 205 -4.89 7.33 -19.39
N TYR A 206 -5.44 7.80 -20.51
CA TYR A 206 -5.68 6.95 -21.68
C TYR A 206 -6.55 5.74 -21.28
N ASN A 207 -7.63 5.98 -20.52
CA ASN A 207 -8.56 4.95 -20.02
C ASN A 207 -7.89 3.75 -19.32
N ARG A 208 -6.66 3.92 -18.82
CA ARG A 208 -5.89 2.87 -18.15
C ARG A 208 -5.22 3.42 -16.91
N PHE A 209 -5.22 2.63 -15.84
CA PHE A 209 -4.35 2.88 -14.70
C PHE A 209 -2.91 2.51 -15.06
N TRP A 210 -1.93 3.15 -14.42
CA TRP A 210 -0.55 2.98 -14.84
C TRP A 210 -0.01 1.57 -14.71
N ARG A 211 -0.47 0.81 -13.71
CA ARG A 211 0.01 -0.56 -13.53
C ARG A 211 -0.26 -1.42 -14.77
N SER A 212 -1.52 -1.44 -15.21
CA SER A 212 -1.94 -2.20 -16.38
C SER A 212 -1.33 -1.63 -17.67
N TYR A 213 -1.27 -0.30 -17.82
CA TYR A 213 -0.70 0.34 -19.00
C TYR A 213 0.78 -0.01 -19.18
N LEU A 214 1.62 0.20 -18.17
CA LEU A 214 3.07 -0.08 -18.28
C LEU A 214 3.35 -1.57 -18.51
N PHE A 215 2.50 -2.47 -18.00
CA PHE A 215 2.68 -3.91 -18.19
C PHE A 215 2.31 -4.35 -19.60
N ASN A 216 1.14 -3.93 -20.08
CA ASN A 216 0.50 -4.49 -21.26
C ASN A 216 0.63 -3.62 -22.52
N HIS A 217 1.19 -2.42 -22.43
CA HIS A 217 1.34 -1.51 -23.57
C HIS A 217 2.79 -1.10 -23.84
N ASN A 218 3.11 -0.96 -25.12
CA ASN A 218 4.28 -0.26 -25.63
C ASN A 218 3.92 0.44 -26.93
N ASP A 219 4.61 1.54 -27.21
CA ASP A 219 4.55 2.15 -28.54
C ASP A 219 5.46 1.39 -29.51
N ILE A 220 5.07 1.36 -30.79
CA ILE A 220 5.84 0.69 -31.83
C ILE A 220 7.28 1.23 -31.86
N GLY A 221 8.25 0.33 -31.76
CA GLY A 221 9.68 0.66 -31.69
C GLY A 221 10.27 0.73 -30.27
N TYR A 222 9.43 0.65 -29.23
CA TYR A 222 9.83 0.63 -27.83
C TYR A 222 9.57 -0.75 -27.21
N PRO A 223 10.33 -1.18 -26.19
CA PRO A 223 10.16 -2.52 -25.62
C PRO A 223 8.88 -2.63 -24.78
N LEU A 224 8.27 -3.82 -24.79
CA LEU A 224 7.16 -4.16 -23.91
C LEU A 224 7.67 -4.70 -22.56
N LEU A 225 7.20 -4.15 -21.44
CA LEU A 225 7.68 -4.54 -20.12
C LEU A 225 7.39 -6.03 -19.82
N LYS A 226 6.15 -6.47 -20.08
CA LYS A 226 5.72 -7.87 -19.90
C LYS A 226 6.55 -8.86 -20.69
N GLU A 227 6.99 -8.50 -21.90
CA GLU A 227 7.91 -9.31 -22.70
C GLU A 227 9.30 -9.38 -22.09
N LYS A 228 9.82 -8.28 -21.55
CA LYS A 228 11.15 -8.23 -20.91
C LYS A 228 11.24 -9.00 -19.62
N LEU A 229 10.14 -9.11 -18.89
CA LEU A 229 10.07 -9.89 -17.66
C LEU A 229 9.81 -11.38 -17.90
N SER A 230 9.39 -11.76 -19.11
CA SER A 230 9.09 -13.14 -19.47
C SER A 230 10.34 -14.03 -19.33
N GLY A 231 10.25 -15.07 -18.50
CA GLY A 231 11.34 -16.03 -18.26
C GLY A 231 12.43 -15.57 -17.28
N ILE A 232 12.33 -14.37 -16.71
CA ILE A 232 13.26 -13.90 -15.67
C ILE A 232 12.99 -14.68 -14.38
N ARG A 233 14.02 -15.36 -13.87
CA ARG A 233 13.88 -16.27 -12.70
C ARG A 233 14.20 -15.65 -11.35
N TYR A 234 14.94 -14.55 -11.31
CA TYR A 234 15.43 -13.97 -10.06
C TYR A 234 15.07 -12.49 -9.97
N LEU A 235 14.73 -12.05 -8.76
CA LEU A 235 14.52 -10.63 -8.45
C LEU A 235 15.83 -9.84 -8.61
N TRP A 236 16.89 -10.31 -7.94
CA TRP A 236 18.22 -9.70 -7.90
C TRP A 236 19.29 -10.76 -7.62
N ASP A 237 20.53 -10.44 -7.97
CA ASP A 237 21.72 -11.29 -7.86
C ASP A 237 22.67 -10.89 -6.73
N ASN A 238 22.25 -9.94 -5.90
CA ASN A 238 23.01 -9.43 -4.75
C ASN A 238 24.36 -8.80 -5.16
N GLU A 239 24.47 -8.31 -6.39
CA GLU A 239 25.64 -7.59 -6.88
C GLU A 239 25.36 -6.08 -7.02
N SER A 240 26.32 -5.26 -6.59
CA SER A 240 26.29 -3.81 -6.79
C SER A 240 27.13 -3.41 -8.01
N TYR A 241 26.53 -2.75 -9.00
CA TYR A 241 27.18 -2.48 -10.29
C TYR A 241 26.76 -1.15 -10.93
N PHE A 242 27.53 -0.72 -11.93
CA PHE A 242 27.17 0.38 -12.82
C PHE A 242 26.63 -0.19 -14.13
N GLN A 243 25.54 0.39 -14.61
CA GLN A 243 24.95 0.04 -15.90
C GLN A 243 25.63 0.86 -17.01
N PRO A 244 26.15 0.23 -18.08
CA PRO A 244 26.72 0.96 -19.21
C PRO A 244 25.66 1.77 -19.96
N LYS A 245 26.10 2.89 -20.55
CA LYS A 245 25.30 3.64 -21.52
C LYS A 245 24.90 2.76 -22.70
N GLN A 246 23.68 2.94 -23.21
CA GLN A 246 23.20 2.29 -24.43
C GLN A 246 23.38 0.77 -24.46
N ARG A 247 23.38 0.12 -23.30
CA ARG A 247 23.57 -1.33 -23.19
C ARG A 247 22.50 -2.09 -23.98
N SER A 248 22.88 -3.26 -24.49
CA SER A 248 21.96 -4.15 -25.18
C SER A 248 21.25 -5.08 -24.19
N TRP A 249 20.13 -5.65 -24.63
CA TRP A 249 19.41 -6.66 -23.86
C TRP A 249 20.30 -7.88 -23.54
N GLU A 250 21.08 -8.32 -24.51
CA GLU A 250 22.03 -9.42 -24.34
C GLU A 250 23.06 -9.12 -23.24
N TRP A 251 23.61 -7.91 -23.21
CA TRP A 251 24.51 -7.51 -22.12
C TRP A 251 23.80 -7.59 -20.77
N SER A 252 22.60 -7.02 -20.66
CA SER A 252 21.84 -6.98 -19.40
C SER A 252 21.62 -8.37 -18.84
N ILE A 253 21.05 -9.30 -19.62
CA ILE A 253 20.70 -10.63 -19.12
C ILE A 253 21.91 -11.56 -18.99
N ASN A 254 22.97 -11.39 -19.77
CA ASN A 254 24.18 -12.20 -19.60
C ASN A 254 24.98 -11.82 -18.35
N ASN A 255 24.92 -10.56 -17.91
CA ASN A 255 25.64 -10.11 -16.71
C ASN A 255 24.75 -10.18 -15.46
N HIS A 256 23.50 -9.73 -15.57
CA HIS A 256 22.56 -9.62 -14.45
C HIS A 256 21.17 -10.13 -14.89
N PRO A 257 20.93 -11.46 -14.92
CA PRO A 257 19.65 -12.07 -15.34
C PRO A 257 18.54 -11.89 -14.28
N THR A 258 18.22 -10.63 -13.97
CA THR A 258 17.40 -10.24 -12.83
C THR A 258 16.27 -9.31 -13.23
N ALA A 259 15.20 -9.28 -12.43
CA ALA A 259 14.08 -8.37 -12.65
C ALA A 259 14.50 -6.90 -12.51
N VAL A 260 15.35 -6.59 -11.53
CA VAL A 260 15.89 -5.23 -11.34
C VAL A 260 16.61 -4.74 -12.59
N GLU A 261 17.47 -5.56 -13.18
CA GLU A 261 18.17 -5.19 -14.43
C GLU A 261 17.21 -5.08 -15.61
N ALA A 262 16.27 -6.03 -15.75
CA ALA A 262 15.31 -6.05 -16.86
C ALA A 262 14.43 -4.78 -16.87
N VAL A 263 13.94 -4.36 -15.70
CA VAL A 263 13.16 -3.12 -15.55
C VAL A 263 14.04 -1.90 -15.80
N SER A 264 15.25 -1.85 -15.26
CA SER A 264 16.20 -0.76 -15.54
C SER A 264 16.54 -0.62 -17.03
N TYR A 265 16.67 -1.73 -17.76
CA TYR A 265 16.86 -1.73 -19.22
C TYR A 265 15.62 -1.16 -19.90
N TRP A 266 14.44 -1.66 -19.54
CA TRP A 266 13.17 -1.19 -20.10
C TRP A 266 12.99 0.32 -19.93
N ILE A 267 13.24 0.86 -18.73
CA ILE A 267 13.16 2.31 -18.47
C ILE A 267 14.08 3.12 -19.41
N GLY A 268 15.35 2.70 -19.53
CA GLY A 268 16.33 3.40 -20.37
C GLY A 268 15.94 3.41 -21.85
N LYS A 269 15.31 2.34 -22.34
CA LYS A 269 14.84 2.24 -23.72
C LYS A 269 13.47 2.90 -23.95
N THR A 270 12.62 2.98 -22.94
CA THR A 270 11.31 3.62 -23.00
C THR A 270 11.41 5.15 -22.89
N VAL A 271 12.39 5.66 -22.14
CA VAL A 271 12.64 7.11 -21.98
C VAL A 271 14.07 7.45 -22.45
N PRO A 272 14.38 7.29 -23.75
CA PRO A 272 15.74 7.45 -24.28
C PRO A 272 16.14 8.91 -24.54
N ALA A 273 15.24 9.88 -24.33
CA ALA A 273 15.47 11.29 -24.59
C ALA A 273 15.31 12.17 -23.35
N GLN A 274 15.96 13.34 -23.35
CA GLN A 274 15.74 14.36 -22.34
C GLN A 274 14.39 15.04 -22.56
N ALA A 275 13.77 15.51 -21.48
CA ALA A 275 12.45 16.11 -21.53
C ALA A 275 12.34 17.26 -22.55
N THR A 276 11.27 17.27 -23.34
CA THR A 276 10.92 18.35 -24.27
C THR A 276 9.42 18.63 -24.21
N GLY A 277 9.02 19.90 -24.15
CA GLY A 277 7.61 20.28 -24.05
C GLY A 277 7.08 20.23 -22.61
N ASP A 278 5.90 19.65 -22.42
CA ASP A 278 5.26 19.50 -21.11
C ASP A 278 6.05 18.54 -20.20
N ARG A 279 5.85 18.65 -18.88
CA ARG A 279 6.57 17.88 -17.85
C ARG A 279 5.57 16.97 -17.13
N PRO A 280 5.25 15.78 -17.67
CA PRO A 280 4.16 14.96 -17.17
C PRO A 280 4.46 14.34 -15.81
N GLY A 281 3.45 14.33 -14.94
CA GLY A 281 3.53 13.65 -13.64
C GLY A 281 3.06 12.20 -13.66
N GLN A 282 2.32 11.78 -14.68
CA GLN A 282 1.67 10.47 -14.74
C GLN A 282 2.58 9.45 -15.46
N PRO A 283 2.84 8.26 -14.90
CA PRO A 283 3.74 7.27 -15.52
C PRO A 283 3.37 6.88 -16.95
N ASN A 284 2.07 6.81 -17.28
CA ASN A 284 1.59 6.45 -18.62
C ASN A 284 1.98 7.49 -19.66
N VAL A 285 1.90 8.77 -19.29
CA VAL A 285 2.25 9.87 -20.18
C VAL A 285 3.76 9.91 -20.38
N ILE A 286 4.54 9.72 -19.30
CA ILE A 286 6.01 9.62 -19.40
C ILE A 286 6.41 8.48 -20.34
N ALA A 287 5.77 7.31 -20.22
CA ALA A 287 6.04 6.16 -21.07
C ALA A 287 5.69 6.40 -22.54
N HIS A 288 4.67 7.20 -22.84
CA HIS A 288 4.22 7.52 -24.19
C HIS A 288 5.01 8.67 -24.86
N GLU A 289 5.44 9.65 -24.08
CA GLU A 289 6.22 10.79 -24.57
C GLU A 289 7.70 10.45 -24.82
N HIS A 290 8.18 9.36 -24.23
CA HIS A 290 9.54 8.82 -24.40
C HIS A 290 10.67 9.78 -24.02
N ASN A 291 10.36 10.80 -23.22
CA ASN A 291 11.32 11.81 -22.82
C ASN A 291 11.13 12.20 -21.34
N GLY A 292 12.23 12.54 -20.65
CA GLY A 292 12.18 12.82 -19.22
C GLY A 292 13.50 13.34 -18.64
N TRP A 293 13.44 13.97 -17.47
CA TRP A 293 14.59 14.21 -16.60
C TRP A 293 14.49 13.31 -15.35
N CYS A 294 15.25 13.60 -14.30
CA CYS A 294 15.29 12.77 -13.09
C CYS A 294 13.89 12.59 -12.47
N GLY A 295 13.06 13.65 -12.44
CA GLY A 295 11.67 13.61 -11.96
C GLY A 295 10.81 12.56 -12.66
N GLU A 296 10.74 12.61 -13.99
CA GLU A 296 9.97 11.67 -14.80
C GLU A 296 10.55 10.25 -14.72
N LEU A 297 11.88 10.13 -14.77
CA LEU A 297 12.57 8.85 -14.66
C LEU A 297 12.31 8.18 -13.31
N GLN A 298 12.32 8.92 -12.20
CA GLN A 298 11.97 8.36 -10.89
C GLN A 298 10.55 7.81 -10.90
N LYS A 299 9.58 8.60 -11.38
CA LYS A 299 8.15 8.23 -11.35
C LYS A 299 7.87 6.97 -12.17
N ILE A 300 8.32 6.95 -13.43
CA ILE A 300 8.14 5.77 -14.29
C ILE A 300 8.91 4.57 -13.74
N ALA A 301 10.07 4.78 -13.11
CA ALA A 301 10.86 3.68 -12.59
C ALA A 301 10.27 3.05 -11.32
N VAL A 302 9.76 3.85 -10.38
CA VAL A 302 9.01 3.33 -9.23
C VAL A 302 7.75 2.61 -9.71
N ALA A 303 7.00 3.21 -10.63
CA ALA A 303 5.80 2.60 -11.20
C ALA A 303 6.12 1.27 -11.91
N ALA A 304 7.15 1.22 -12.77
CA ALA A 304 7.54 0.01 -13.49
C ALA A 304 8.02 -1.11 -12.55
N LEU A 305 8.80 -0.78 -11.52
CA LEU A 305 9.20 -1.76 -10.50
C LEU A 305 7.98 -2.30 -9.75
N ARG A 306 7.05 -1.44 -9.32
CA ARG A 306 5.82 -1.86 -8.63
C ARG A 306 4.86 -2.65 -9.52
N THR A 307 4.76 -2.31 -10.81
CA THR A 307 4.07 -3.13 -11.83
C THR A 307 4.66 -4.52 -11.92
N SER A 308 5.98 -4.61 -11.79
CA SER A 308 6.73 -5.86 -11.81
C SER A 308 6.74 -6.57 -10.45
N LEU A 309 5.87 -6.17 -9.51
CA LEU A 309 5.85 -6.68 -8.14
C LEU A 309 7.22 -6.58 -7.44
N VAL A 310 8.02 -5.56 -7.73
CA VAL A 310 9.27 -5.25 -7.03
C VAL A 310 9.03 -4.06 -6.08
N PRO A 311 9.25 -4.19 -4.76
CA PRO A 311 8.93 -3.13 -3.83
C PRO A 311 9.87 -1.96 -4.06
N SER A 312 9.32 -0.79 -4.34
CA SER A 312 10.10 0.39 -4.72
C SER A 312 9.55 1.68 -4.12
N VAL A 313 10.47 2.62 -3.88
CA VAL A 313 10.18 3.93 -3.31
C VAL A 313 11.02 5.03 -3.96
N GLY A 314 10.43 6.21 -4.18
CA GLY A 314 11.15 7.38 -4.67
C GLY A 314 11.94 8.08 -3.55
N VAL A 315 13.23 8.34 -3.78
CA VAL A 315 14.11 9.14 -2.93
C VAL A 315 14.28 10.54 -3.52
N CYS A 316 14.17 11.57 -2.68
CA CYS A 316 14.27 12.96 -3.08
C CYS A 316 15.43 13.69 -2.41
N ASP A 317 16.23 14.33 -3.26
CA ASP A 317 17.25 15.31 -2.92
C ASP A 317 16.74 16.71 -3.29
N LEU A 318 15.76 17.20 -2.52
CA LEU A 318 15.02 18.42 -2.86
C LEU A 318 15.89 19.69 -2.77
N GLY A 319 16.87 19.72 -1.87
CA GLY A 319 17.75 20.89 -1.68
C GLY A 319 18.76 21.07 -2.81
N GLU A 320 19.14 19.98 -3.48
CA GLU A 320 20.19 19.93 -4.49
C GLU A 320 19.73 19.37 -5.84
N ASP A 321 18.41 19.36 -6.06
CA ASP A 321 17.72 19.04 -7.32
C ASP A 321 18.17 17.70 -7.94
N HIS A 322 17.89 16.61 -7.25
CA HIS A 322 17.94 15.27 -7.85
C HIS A 322 16.93 14.34 -7.22
N VAL A 323 16.57 13.29 -7.95
CA VAL A 323 15.68 12.25 -7.47
C VAL A 323 16.04 10.92 -8.12
N TRP A 324 15.80 9.82 -7.42
CA TRP A 324 16.02 8.45 -7.90
C TRP A 324 15.11 7.49 -7.14
N ARG A 325 15.28 6.17 -7.28
CA ARG A 325 14.48 5.20 -6.51
C ARG A 325 15.34 4.23 -5.71
N GLU A 326 14.68 3.54 -4.81
CA GLU A 326 15.23 2.35 -4.15
C GLU A 326 14.35 1.13 -4.47
N PHE A 327 14.95 -0.06 -4.43
CA PHE A 327 14.23 -1.32 -4.38
C PHE A 327 14.55 -2.08 -3.08
N TYR A 328 13.66 -2.97 -2.66
CA TYR A 328 13.81 -3.72 -1.40
C TYR A 328 14.30 -5.17 -1.62
N GLU A 329 15.40 -5.54 -0.96
CA GLU A 329 15.89 -6.92 -0.76
C GLU A 329 16.57 -6.97 0.61
N ARG A 330 15.90 -7.50 1.66
CA ARG A 330 16.38 -7.49 3.07
C ARG A 330 16.90 -6.13 3.57
N GLY A 331 16.45 -5.04 2.96
CA GLY A 331 17.05 -3.72 3.04
C GLY A 331 16.69 -2.91 1.80
N TRP A 332 16.88 -1.60 1.86
CA TRP A 332 16.67 -0.74 0.70
C TRP A 332 17.99 -0.48 -0.01
N HIS A 333 18.00 -0.70 -1.32
CA HIS A 333 19.14 -0.56 -2.21
C HIS A 333 18.88 0.56 -3.22
N GLU A 334 19.89 1.39 -3.47
CA GLU A 334 19.84 2.46 -4.48
C GLU A 334 19.65 1.88 -5.88
N ASN A 335 18.84 2.54 -6.72
CA ASN A 335 18.72 2.21 -8.13
C ASN A 335 18.37 3.44 -8.99
N ASP A 336 19.33 3.94 -9.75
CA ASP A 336 19.19 5.17 -10.54
C ASP A 336 19.42 4.92 -12.04
N ASN A 337 18.53 5.46 -12.87
CA ASN A 337 18.66 5.49 -14.32
C ASN A 337 19.06 6.90 -14.75
N TRP A 338 20.12 7.02 -15.54
CA TRP A 338 20.59 8.32 -16.00
C TRP A 338 19.98 8.73 -17.33
N TRP A 339 19.96 10.04 -17.57
CA TRP A 339 19.31 10.65 -18.73
C TRP A 339 19.78 10.05 -20.06
N SER A 340 18.84 9.97 -21.01
CA SER A 340 19.08 9.58 -22.39
C SER A 340 19.77 8.23 -22.56
N ASP A 341 19.31 7.22 -21.81
CA ASP A 341 19.93 5.88 -21.79
C ASP A 341 21.44 5.94 -21.48
N GLY A 342 21.82 6.88 -20.60
CA GLY A 342 23.20 7.19 -20.23
C GLY A 342 23.86 6.14 -19.32
N GLY A 343 23.12 5.10 -18.94
CA GLY A 343 23.52 4.10 -17.95
C GLY A 343 22.76 4.29 -16.63
N GLY A 344 23.40 3.92 -15.54
CA GLY A 344 22.77 3.95 -14.23
C GLY A 344 23.63 3.28 -13.16
N ALA A 345 23.06 3.14 -11.97
CA ALA A 345 23.67 2.45 -10.86
C ALA A 345 22.67 1.55 -10.12
N VAL A 346 23.20 0.45 -9.56
CA VAL A 346 22.46 -0.50 -8.74
C VAL A 346 23.29 -0.73 -7.48
N ASP A 347 22.72 -0.38 -6.33
CA ASP A 347 23.31 -0.49 -5.01
C ASP A 347 24.65 0.26 -4.87
N LYS A 348 24.74 1.48 -5.43
CA LYS A 348 25.92 2.37 -5.33
C LYS A 348 25.54 3.72 -4.71
N PRO A 349 25.09 3.77 -3.44
CA PRO A 349 24.67 5.02 -2.80
C PRO A 349 25.77 6.10 -2.78
N ASP A 350 27.05 5.70 -2.81
CA ASP A 350 28.20 6.61 -2.84
C ASP A 350 28.32 7.42 -4.13
N VAL A 351 27.59 7.05 -5.20
CA VAL A 351 27.71 7.67 -6.52
C VAL A 351 27.43 9.18 -6.47
N TYR A 352 26.56 9.66 -5.58
CA TYR A 352 26.18 11.07 -5.56
C TYR A 352 27.21 11.94 -4.83
N VAL A 353 27.48 11.66 -3.56
CA VAL A 353 28.38 12.48 -2.73
C VAL A 353 29.84 12.23 -3.09
N TYR A 354 30.22 10.96 -3.26
CA TYR A 354 31.62 10.55 -3.40
C TYR A 354 32.00 10.26 -4.86
N GLY A 355 31.03 9.98 -5.72
CA GLY A 355 31.23 9.86 -7.17
C GLY A 355 31.11 11.21 -7.89
N TRP A 356 29.94 11.84 -7.83
CA TRP A 356 29.63 13.10 -8.53
C TRP A 356 30.10 14.33 -7.77
N GLY A 357 30.44 14.20 -6.48
CA GLY A 357 30.82 15.33 -5.64
C GLY A 357 29.63 16.21 -5.24
N LYS A 358 28.40 15.67 -5.22
CA LYS A 358 27.22 16.42 -4.77
C LYS A 358 27.35 16.75 -3.29
N ASP A 359 27.16 18.01 -2.96
CA ASP A 359 27.09 18.49 -1.59
C ASP A 359 25.65 18.40 -1.08
N ILE A 360 25.22 17.19 -0.69
CA ILE A 360 23.85 16.86 -0.29
C ILE A 360 23.55 17.35 1.13
N SER A 361 22.38 17.95 1.29
CA SER A 361 21.87 18.46 2.55
C SER A 361 21.21 17.38 3.41
N ALA A 362 20.11 16.82 2.92
CA ALA A 362 19.35 15.73 3.52
C ALA A 362 18.48 15.09 2.44
N LEU A 363 18.12 13.83 2.67
CA LEU A 363 17.36 13.02 1.74
C LEU A 363 16.15 12.42 2.46
N PHE A 364 15.03 12.36 1.76
CA PHE A 364 13.85 11.67 2.24
C PHE A 364 13.25 10.78 1.18
N ALA A 365 12.54 9.75 1.61
CA ALA A 365 11.74 8.89 0.77
C ALA A 365 10.25 9.16 1.02
N TRP A 366 9.47 9.09 -0.05
CA TRP A 366 8.01 9.23 0.02
C TRP A 366 7.37 7.96 0.54
N LYS A 367 6.31 8.12 1.32
CA LYS A 367 5.35 7.06 1.62
C LYS A 367 4.08 7.36 0.83
N GLY A 368 3.30 6.33 0.52
CA GLY A 368 2.10 6.46 -0.32
C GLY A 368 1.00 7.37 0.25
N ASP A 369 1.04 7.69 1.55
CA ASP A 369 0.10 8.60 2.20
C ASP A 369 0.61 10.05 2.25
N ASP A 370 1.50 10.45 1.34
CA ASP A 370 2.20 11.75 1.31
C ASP A 370 3.07 12.07 2.54
N SER A 371 3.24 11.12 3.47
CA SER A 371 4.23 11.25 4.54
C SER A 371 5.64 10.94 4.03
N ILE A 372 6.66 11.38 4.76
CA ILE A 372 8.06 11.17 4.38
C ILE A 372 8.87 10.58 5.53
N TYR A 373 9.98 9.92 5.19
CA TYR A 373 10.98 9.47 6.17
C TYR A 373 12.41 9.73 5.69
N ASP A 374 13.30 10.01 6.63
CA ASP A 374 14.71 10.35 6.37
C ASP A 374 15.49 9.11 5.90
N VAL A 375 16.22 9.27 4.78
CA VAL A 375 17.12 8.24 4.21
C VAL A 375 18.57 8.72 4.07
N THR A 376 18.89 9.91 4.58
CA THR A 376 20.20 10.57 4.45
C THR A 376 21.35 9.67 4.87
N SER A 377 21.16 8.91 5.95
CA SER A 377 22.19 8.03 6.52
C SER A 377 22.66 6.89 5.59
N ARG A 378 21.92 6.59 4.52
CA ARG A 378 22.29 5.62 3.49
C ARG A 378 23.28 6.18 2.47
N TYR A 379 23.24 7.48 2.23
CA TYR A 379 23.99 8.16 1.15
C TYR A 379 25.11 9.06 1.64
N ILE A 380 25.10 9.44 2.91
CA ILE A 380 26.16 10.23 3.55
C ILE A 380 26.78 9.40 4.68
N HIS A 381 28.09 9.19 4.61
CA HIS A 381 28.80 8.45 5.66
C HIS A 381 28.73 9.14 7.02
N PRO A 382 28.83 8.40 8.14
CA PRO A 382 28.79 8.96 9.50
C PRO A 382 29.74 10.13 9.74
N GLU A 383 30.94 10.10 9.17
CA GLU A 383 31.95 11.16 9.32
C GLU A 383 31.54 12.50 8.68
N ASN A 384 30.68 12.48 7.65
CA ASN A 384 30.29 13.65 6.86
C ASN A 384 28.86 14.14 7.13
N ARG A 385 28.22 13.58 8.16
CA ARG A 385 26.87 14.00 8.60
C ARG A 385 26.88 14.45 10.05
N ARG A 386 25.92 15.30 10.40
CA ARG A 386 25.74 15.86 11.75
C ARG A 386 24.29 15.73 12.19
N THR A 387 24.09 15.35 13.44
CA THR A 387 22.76 15.22 14.03
C THR A 387 22.32 16.55 14.62
N VAL A 388 21.26 17.14 14.07
CA VAL A 388 20.66 18.36 14.61
C VAL A 388 19.33 18.02 15.28
N ARG A 389 19.25 18.23 16.59
CA ARG A 389 18.06 17.94 17.42
C ARG A 389 17.34 19.22 17.82
N PHE A 390 16.03 19.18 17.81
CA PHE A 390 15.16 20.22 18.33
C PHE A 390 14.43 19.70 19.56
N VAL A 391 14.38 20.51 20.62
CA VAL A 391 13.57 20.29 21.81
C VAL A 391 12.68 21.52 21.98
N VAL A 392 11.38 21.34 21.77
CA VAL A 392 10.38 22.41 21.76
C VAL A 392 9.52 22.30 23.01
N THR A 393 9.48 23.38 23.78
CA THR A 393 8.68 23.46 25.00
C THR A 393 7.83 24.73 25.05
N ASP A 394 6.88 24.76 25.96
CA ASP A 394 6.14 25.97 26.33
C ASP A 394 6.89 26.81 27.40
N MET A 395 6.29 27.90 27.89
CA MET A 395 6.89 28.76 28.94
C MET A 395 7.04 28.08 30.32
N ARG A 396 6.46 26.90 30.53
CA ARG A 396 6.61 26.05 31.73
C ARG A 396 7.53 24.85 31.49
N HIS A 397 8.27 24.85 30.39
CA HIS A 397 9.13 23.74 29.96
C HIS A 397 8.38 22.41 29.77
N GLN A 398 7.08 22.46 29.49
CA GLN A 398 6.33 21.29 29.06
C GLN A 398 6.59 21.02 27.57
N PRO A 399 6.74 19.73 27.17
CA PRO A 399 6.85 19.34 25.78
C PRO A 399 5.75 19.91 24.88
N VAL A 400 6.11 20.27 23.65
CA VAL A 400 5.17 20.70 22.61
C VAL A 400 5.30 19.76 21.42
N ASP A 401 4.34 18.85 21.28
CA ASP A 401 4.26 17.91 20.18
C ASP A 401 3.57 18.52 18.95
N GLY A 402 3.88 18.02 17.75
CA GLY A 402 3.31 18.49 16.50
C GLY A 402 3.85 19.84 16.00
N ALA A 403 4.86 20.42 16.67
CA ALA A 403 5.61 21.54 16.09
C ALA A 403 6.41 21.07 14.87
N ARG A 404 6.26 21.81 13.75
CA ARG A 404 6.95 21.55 12.49
C ARG A 404 8.32 22.20 12.49
N VAL A 405 9.34 21.45 12.09
CA VAL A 405 10.67 21.97 11.78
C VAL A 405 10.97 21.70 10.32
N VAL A 406 11.18 22.77 9.54
CA VAL A 406 11.57 22.70 8.14
C VAL A 406 13.03 23.11 8.03
N VAL A 407 13.83 22.24 7.40
CA VAL A 407 15.23 22.50 7.08
C VAL A 407 15.29 23.19 5.72
N LEU A 408 15.93 24.35 5.69
CA LEU A 408 16.08 25.18 4.51
C LEU A 408 17.57 25.35 4.19
N VAL A 409 17.91 25.24 2.91
CA VAL A 409 19.25 25.44 2.37
C VAL A 409 19.24 26.48 1.26
N ASN A 410 20.41 27.04 0.97
CA ASN A 410 20.57 27.85 -0.24
C ASN A 410 20.85 26.91 -1.41
N GLY A 411 19.87 26.73 -2.30
CA GLY A 411 19.93 25.79 -3.41
C GLY A 411 19.41 26.39 -4.72
N PRO A 412 19.57 25.66 -5.83
CA PRO A 412 19.08 26.09 -7.14
C PRO A 412 17.55 26.01 -7.20
N ARG A 413 16.88 27.14 -7.40
CA ARG A 413 15.41 27.18 -7.54
C ARG A 413 15.04 27.34 -9.00
N ASP A 414 14.35 26.36 -9.55
CA ASP A 414 13.75 26.47 -10.89
C ASP A 414 12.70 27.61 -10.89
N ILE A 415 12.89 28.57 -11.78
CA ILE A 415 11.99 29.70 -12.02
C ILE A 415 11.39 29.67 -13.43
N THR A 416 11.61 28.59 -14.18
CA THR A 416 11.14 28.39 -15.56
C THR A 416 9.64 28.58 -15.67
N TRP A 417 8.86 27.99 -14.77
CA TRP A 417 7.40 28.20 -14.75
C TRP A 417 7.01 29.68 -14.60
N LEU A 418 7.67 30.40 -13.69
CA LEU A 418 7.39 31.83 -13.45
C LEU A 418 7.80 32.68 -14.65
N LYS A 419 8.97 32.38 -15.21
CA LYS A 419 9.51 32.97 -16.44
C LYS A 419 8.52 32.78 -17.60
N ASN A 420 8.05 31.56 -17.83
CA ASN A 420 7.10 31.21 -18.91
C ASN A 420 5.74 31.86 -18.68
N LYS A 421 5.24 31.91 -17.43
CA LYS A 421 3.97 32.55 -17.09
C LYS A 421 3.97 34.05 -17.36
N VAL A 422 5.07 34.74 -17.02
CA VAL A 422 5.23 36.17 -17.30
C VAL A 422 5.30 36.41 -18.81
N TRP A 423 6.02 35.55 -19.53
CA TRP A 423 6.14 35.64 -20.98
C TRP A 423 4.82 35.40 -21.71
N GLY A 424 4.04 34.38 -21.30
CA GLY A 424 2.71 34.12 -21.86
C GLY A 424 1.73 35.28 -21.71
N VAL A 425 1.86 36.10 -20.65
CA VAL A 425 1.08 37.36 -20.52
C VAL A 425 1.52 38.38 -21.58
N VAL A 426 2.81 38.51 -21.83
CA VAL A 426 3.36 39.40 -22.87
C VAL A 426 2.91 38.94 -24.26
N GLU A 427 2.94 37.63 -24.53
CA GLU A 427 2.47 37.05 -25.80
C GLU A 427 0.97 37.25 -26.02
N LYS A 428 0.16 37.08 -24.96
CA LYS A 428 -1.28 37.32 -25.01
C LYS A 428 -1.63 38.80 -25.24
N ILE A 429 -0.86 39.72 -24.65
CA ILE A 429 -1.02 41.15 -24.95
C ILE A 429 -0.64 41.43 -26.40
N TRP A 430 0.44 40.82 -26.90
CA TRP A 430 0.92 41.00 -28.27
C TRP A 430 -0.06 40.47 -29.33
N SER A 431 -0.70 39.32 -29.07
CA SER A 431 -1.65 38.71 -30.02
C SER A 431 -2.95 39.50 -30.21
N VAL A 432 -3.36 40.27 -29.19
CA VAL A 432 -4.59 41.10 -29.21
C VAL A 432 -4.37 42.47 -29.88
N ILE A 433 -3.12 42.90 -30.08
CA ILE A 433 -2.82 44.17 -30.75
C ILE A 433 -3.10 44.05 -32.26
N PRO A 434 -3.92 44.93 -32.87
CA PRO A 434 -4.17 44.91 -34.31
C PRO A 434 -2.90 45.14 -35.14
N ASP A 435 -2.77 44.47 -36.29
CA ASP A 435 -1.55 44.56 -37.12
C ASP A 435 -1.25 45.96 -37.63
N LEU A 436 -2.28 46.81 -37.77
CA LEU A 436 -2.12 48.23 -38.10
C LEU A 436 -1.34 49.03 -37.02
N VAL A 437 -1.34 48.53 -35.77
CA VAL A 437 -0.72 49.16 -34.60
C VAL A 437 0.65 48.54 -34.28
N LYS A 438 0.93 47.32 -34.78
CA LYS A 438 2.24 46.64 -34.67
C LYS A 438 3.30 47.25 -35.59
N GLY A 439 3.54 48.56 -35.45
CA GLY A 439 4.58 49.28 -36.17
C GLY A 439 6.00 48.89 -35.75
N ARG A 440 6.99 49.43 -36.47
CA ARG A 440 8.43 49.12 -36.30
C ARG A 440 8.94 49.22 -34.85
N ILE A 441 8.46 50.20 -34.09
CA ILE A 441 8.92 50.47 -32.72
C ILE A 441 8.40 49.40 -31.75
N LEU A 442 7.12 49.03 -31.86
CA LEU A 442 6.50 48.00 -31.03
C LEU A 442 7.09 46.61 -31.32
N GLN A 443 7.34 46.27 -32.59
CA GLN A 443 8.02 45.02 -32.96
C GLN A 443 9.45 44.97 -32.40
N MET A 444 10.17 46.10 -32.44
CA MET A 444 11.52 46.19 -31.88
C MET A 444 11.52 46.05 -30.35
N LEU A 445 10.51 46.60 -29.66
CA LEU A 445 10.30 46.43 -28.22
C LEU A 445 9.96 44.98 -27.86
N TYR A 446 9.05 44.34 -28.59
CA TYR A 446 8.71 42.92 -28.41
C TYR A 446 9.93 42.01 -28.60
N LYS A 447 10.70 42.21 -29.68
CA LYS A 447 11.94 41.45 -29.93
C LYS A 447 13.00 41.70 -28.86
N LYS A 448 13.09 42.93 -28.33
CA LYS A 448 14.00 43.25 -27.23
C LYS A 448 13.56 42.59 -25.92
N LEU A 449 12.26 42.50 -25.65
CA LEU A 449 11.70 41.78 -24.52
C LEU A 449 11.95 40.27 -24.65
N GLY A 450 11.83 39.69 -25.85
CA GLY A 450 12.15 38.28 -26.12
C GLY A 450 13.62 37.97 -25.85
N ASN A 451 14.52 38.80 -26.37
CA ASN A 451 15.95 38.66 -26.08
C ASN A 451 16.31 38.85 -24.59
N VAL A 452 15.46 39.53 -23.79
CA VAL A 452 15.65 39.65 -22.34
C VAL A 452 15.12 38.40 -21.65
N TYR A 453 13.96 37.90 -22.07
CA TYR A 453 13.39 36.64 -21.61
C TYR A 453 14.34 35.45 -21.82
N ASP A 454 14.93 35.32 -23.01
CA ASP A 454 15.90 34.27 -23.34
C ASP A 454 17.17 34.32 -22.46
N LYS A 455 17.45 35.49 -21.86
CA LYS A 455 18.61 35.71 -20.98
C LYS A 455 18.30 35.52 -19.50
N ILE A 456 17.02 35.39 -19.12
CA ILE A 456 16.67 35.07 -17.73
C ILE A 456 17.09 33.61 -17.51
N PRO A 457 17.96 33.32 -16.52
CA PRO A 457 18.36 31.95 -16.23
C PRO A 457 17.13 31.14 -15.76
N ASP A 458 17.11 29.86 -16.11
CA ASP A 458 16.01 28.96 -15.77
C ASP A 458 15.99 28.63 -14.26
N GLY A 459 17.11 28.80 -13.56
CA GLY A 459 17.20 28.69 -12.11
C GLY A 459 17.95 29.85 -11.43
N VAL A 460 17.55 30.18 -10.20
CA VAL A 460 18.21 31.18 -9.35
C VAL A 460 18.46 30.57 -7.97
N ASN A 461 19.63 30.80 -7.38
CA ASN A 461 19.90 30.33 -6.02
C ASN A 461 19.00 31.06 -5.01
N GLY A 462 18.32 30.30 -4.16
CA GLY A 462 17.42 30.82 -3.16
C GLY A 462 17.22 29.85 -2.00
N VAL A 463 16.41 30.29 -1.02
CA VAL A 463 16.05 29.45 0.13
C VAL A 463 15.05 28.39 -0.32
N ILE A 464 15.47 27.13 -0.26
CA ILE A 464 14.70 25.95 -0.66
C ILE A 464 14.56 25.01 0.52
N GLN A 465 13.46 24.27 0.55
CA GLN A 465 13.22 23.22 1.51
C GLN A 465 14.04 21.98 1.17
N SER A 466 14.80 21.48 2.14
CA SER A 466 15.59 20.25 2.02
C SER A 466 14.79 19.06 2.58
N ILE A 467 14.38 19.15 3.85
CA ILE A 467 13.60 18.12 4.55
C ILE A 467 12.77 18.77 5.66
N TRP A 468 11.75 18.07 6.18
CA TRP A 468 10.97 18.53 7.32
C TRP A 468 10.61 17.38 8.26
N ASN A 469 10.32 17.71 9.51
CA ASN A 469 9.87 16.75 10.50
C ASN A 469 9.00 17.44 11.57
N TYR A 470 8.31 16.63 12.37
CA TYR A 470 7.44 17.08 13.45
C TYR A 470 7.93 16.53 14.78
N THR A 471 7.83 17.36 15.81
CA THR A 471 8.15 16.99 17.19
C THR A 471 7.21 15.92 17.73
N ASP A 472 7.78 14.92 18.39
CA ASP A 472 7.03 13.85 19.07
C ASP A 472 6.43 14.32 20.41
N ILE A 473 5.86 13.38 21.17
CA ILE A 473 5.24 13.65 22.49
C ILE A 473 6.20 14.22 23.54
N ASN A 474 7.51 14.09 23.35
CA ASN A 474 8.53 14.70 24.20
C ASN A 474 8.95 16.09 23.71
N GLY A 475 8.32 16.59 22.65
CA GLY A 475 8.64 17.86 22.03
C GLY A 475 9.90 17.78 21.19
N GLU A 476 10.26 16.58 20.69
CA GLU A 476 11.56 16.35 20.08
C GLU A 476 11.47 15.89 18.64
N CYS A 477 12.38 16.40 17.80
CA CYS A 477 12.67 15.82 16.48
C CYS A 477 14.15 16.00 16.15
N SER A 478 14.66 15.22 15.20
CA SER A 478 16.05 15.28 14.75
C SER A 478 16.16 15.12 13.24
N PHE A 479 17.29 15.57 12.72
CA PHE A 479 17.68 15.48 11.32
C PHE A 479 19.13 15.03 11.23
N GLU A 480 19.43 14.16 10.26
CA GLU A 480 20.79 13.88 9.82
C GLU A 480 21.09 14.81 8.64
N LEU A 481 22.08 15.69 8.78
CA LEU A 481 22.39 16.72 7.79
C LEU A 481 23.85 16.61 7.30
N GLY A 482 24.08 16.87 6.02
CA GLY A 482 25.43 16.96 5.45
C GLY A 482 26.26 18.08 6.07
N GLU A 483 27.59 17.88 6.17
CA GLU A 483 28.47 18.77 6.94
C GLU A 483 28.93 20.04 6.22
N ASN A 484 28.82 20.13 4.89
CA ASN A 484 29.47 21.18 4.10
C ASN A 484 28.56 22.38 3.76
N ARG A 485 27.48 22.59 4.53
CA ARG A 485 26.45 23.62 4.25
C ARG A 485 26.04 24.46 5.44
N SER A 486 25.49 25.65 5.15
CA SER A 486 24.74 26.41 6.14
C SER A 486 23.25 26.09 6.06
N TYR A 487 22.62 25.91 7.22
CA TYR A 487 21.20 25.59 7.35
C TYR A 487 20.42 26.73 8.02
N LEU A 488 19.23 26.99 7.49
CA LEU A 488 18.19 27.80 8.13
C LEU A 488 17.05 26.87 8.53
N PHE A 489 16.59 26.96 9.77
CA PHE A 489 15.49 26.15 10.27
C PHE A 489 14.29 27.03 10.55
N LEU A 490 13.17 26.70 9.93
CA LEU A 490 11.87 27.31 10.21
C LEU A 490 11.08 26.40 11.15
N VAL A 491 10.88 26.87 12.39
CA VAL A 491 10.16 26.14 13.43
C VAL A 491 8.81 26.81 13.65
N GLN A 492 7.73 26.06 13.46
CA GLN A 492 6.36 26.57 13.45
C GLN A 492 5.43 25.72 14.31
N TYR A 493 4.47 26.36 14.97
CA TYR A 493 3.47 25.68 15.78
C TYR A 493 2.16 26.47 15.84
N GLY A 494 1.04 25.73 15.94
CA GLY A 494 -0.32 26.26 16.03
C GLY A 494 -0.87 26.75 14.68
N ASN A 495 -2.02 26.21 14.27
CA ASN A 495 -2.65 26.48 12.98
C ASN A 495 -1.66 26.40 11.79
N LEU A 496 -0.98 25.27 11.68
CA LEU A 496 -0.01 25.03 10.61
C LEU A 496 -0.72 25.11 9.25
N LYS A 497 -0.17 25.94 8.37
CA LYS A 497 -0.51 26.00 6.94
C LYS A 497 0.71 25.58 6.12
N LYS A 498 0.84 26.01 4.86
CA LYS A 498 2.07 25.86 4.08
C LYS A 498 3.27 26.53 4.79
N PRO A 499 4.51 26.00 4.66
CA PRO A 499 5.69 26.51 5.35
C PRO A 499 5.90 28.02 5.20
N TRP A 500 5.66 28.56 4.00
CA TRP A 500 5.84 29.97 3.68
C TRP A 500 4.80 30.90 4.33
N GLN A 501 3.75 30.34 4.91
CA GLN A 501 2.73 31.09 5.61
C GLN A 501 3.00 31.06 7.12
N PRO A 502 2.84 32.19 7.83
CA PRO A 502 3.07 32.23 9.27
C PRO A 502 2.02 31.37 10.00
N ALA A 503 2.51 30.52 10.90
CA ALA A 503 1.72 29.83 11.90
C ALA A 503 1.42 30.77 13.09
N LEU A 504 0.72 30.30 14.12
CA LEU A 504 0.49 31.06 15.35
C LEU A 504 1.81 31.42 16.04
N HIS A 505 2.75 30.48 16.07
CA HIS A 505 4.10 30.68 16.57
C HIS A 505 5.13 30.29 15.50
N ASN A 506 6.16 31.13 15.33
CA ASN A 506 7.21 30.94 14.35
C ASN A 506 8.54 31.36 14.97
N THR A 507 9.61 30.61 14.72
CA THR A 507 10.97 31.03 15.05
C THR A 507 11.95 30.50 14.01
N LEU A 508 13.09 31.17 13.90
CA LEU A 508 14.16 30.79 12.98
C LEU A 508 15.42 30.40 13.77
N ARG A 509 16.14 29.38 13.29
CA ARG A 509 17.50 29.07 13.76
C ARG A 509 18.43 28.97 12.57
N VAL A 510 19.69 29.31 12.78
CA VAL A 510 20.72 29.23 11.75
C VAL A 510 21.86 28.38 12.28
N LEU A 511 22.39 27.52 11.43
CA LEU A 511 23.60 26.75 11.68
C LEU A 511 24.53 26.94 10.48
N SER A 512 25.49 27.86 10.61
CA SER A 512 26.40 28.20 9.51
C SER A 512 27.46 27.12 9.27
N GLU A 513 27.92 26.48 10.34
CA GLU A 513 28.88 25.37 10.32
C GLU A 513 28.23 24.17 11.02
N PRO A 514 27.88 23.11 10.28
CA PRO A 514 27.20 21.94 10.83
C PRO A 514 28.07 21.20 11.85
N ARG A 515 27.50 21.00 13.02
CA ARG A 515 28.01 20.14 14.10
C ARG A 515 26.83 19.56 14.85
N ASP A 516 27.04 18.47 15.58
CA ASP A 516 26.01 17.92 16.44
C ASP A 516 25.49 18.99 17.40
N THR A 517 24.22 19.35 17.25
CA THR A 517 23.64 20.54 17.88
C THR A 517 22.25 20.22 18.40
N THR A 518 21.93 20.71 19.60
CA THR A 518 20.56 20.70 20.12
C THR A 518 20.03 22.13 20.26
N PHE A 519 18.99 22.48 19.51
CA PHE A 519 18.26 23.72 19.66
C PHE A 519 17.11 23.55 20.67
N LYS A 520 17.16 24.33 21.75
CA LYS A 520 16.04 24.44 22.71
C LYS A 520 15.16 25.62 22.30
N ILE A 521 13.89 25.37 22.03
CA ILE A 521 12.91 26.35 21.58
C ILE A 521 11.83 26.47 22.65
N VAL A 522 11.50 27.71 23.03
CA VAL A 522 10.42 28.00 23.97
C VAL A 522 9.37 28.85 23.25
N PHE A 523 8.14 28.34 23.13
CA PHE A 523 7.03 29.12 22.59
C PHE A 523 6.30 29.90 23.69
N PRO A 524 5.81 31.13 23.39
CA PRO A 524 5.28 32.05 24.38
C PRO A 524 3.82 31.75 24.75
N PHE A 525 3.50 30.49 25.07
CA PHE A 525 2.22 30.09 25.64
C PHE A 525 2.43 29.21 26.87
N ILE A 526 1.36 29.01 27.63
CA ILE A 526 1.36 28.18 28.83
C ILE A 526 0.39 27.04 28.63
N SER A 527 0.89 25.82 28.77
CA SER A 527 0.07 24.63 28.77
C SER A 527 -0.74 24.53 30.06
N THR A 528 -1.97 24.07 29.91
CA THR A 528 -2.82 23.62 31.01
C THR A 528 -2.14 22.41 31.66
N CYS A 529 -1.79 22.55 32.94
CA CYS A 529 -1.25 21.44 33.74
C CYS A 529 -2.43 20.79 34.46
N HIS A 530 -2.84 19.62 33.97
CA HIS A 530 -3.93 18.82 34.55
C HIS A 530 -3.46 17.92 35.71
N ASP A 531 -2.16 17.61 35.79
CA ASP A 531 -1.63 16.64 36.76
C ASP A 531 -1.19 17.29 38.08
N LYS A 532 -2.10 18.03 38.73
CA LYS A 532 -1.88 18.52 40.10
C LYS A 532 -2.05 17.36 41.09
N HIS A 533 -1.05 16.51 41.21
CA HIS A 533 -1.11 15.35 42.08
C HIS A 533 -0.14 15.44 43.27
N ARG A 534 -0.30 14.54 44.23
CA ARG A 534 0.67 14.24 45.26
C ARG A 534 0.78 12.72 45.36
N GLU A 535 1.99 12.19 45.25
CA GLU A 535 2.23 10.77 45.43
C GLU A 535 2.24 10.39 46.93
N THR A 536 1.59 9.28 47.24
CA THR A 536 1.62 8.61 48.55
C THR A 536 1.76 7.12 48.33
N SER A 537 2.25 6.36 49.30
CA SER A 537 2.27 4.89 49.17
C SER A 537 0.85 4.34 49.08
N LEU A 538 0.62 3.39 48.16
CA LEU A 538 -0.58 2.58 48.15
C LEU A 538 -0.78 1.90 49.52
N PRO A 539 -2.03 1.80 50.02
CA PRO A 539 -2.30 1.10 51.27
C PRO A 539 -1.93 -0.37 51.10
N SER A 540 -1.28 -0.97 52.10
CA SER A 540 -0.92 -2.39 52.05
C SER A 540 -2.17 -3.27 52.02
N GLY A 541 -2.14 -4.32 51.21
CA GLY A 541 -3.18 -5.35 51.13
C GLY A 541 -2.71 -6.53 50.28
N ASP A 542 -3.60 -7.49 50.03
CA ASP A 542 -3.23 -8.77 49.43
C ASP A 542 -3.55 -8.89 47.94
N THR A 543 -4.31 -7.93 47.40
CA THR A 543 -4.69 -7.86 45.99
C THR A 543 -3.53 -7.36 45.15
N LEU A 544 -3.01 -8.25 44.30
CA LEU A 544 -1.89 -8.00 43.41
C LEU A 544 -2.40 -7.65 42.01
N PHE A 545 -1.99 -6.48 41.53
CA PHE A 545 -2.15 -6.06 40.14
C PHE A 545 -0.83 -6.27 39.40
N ASN A 546 -0.89 -7.00 38.29
CA ASN A 546 0.20 -7.14 37.32
C ASN A 546 -0.23 -6.46 36.03
N ILE A 547 0.54 -5.47 35.59
CA ILE A 547 0.20 -4.68 34.40
C ILE A 547 1.43 -4.46 33.55
N SER A 548 1.27 -4.71 32.26
CA SER A 548 2.27 -4.48 31.23
C SER A 548 1.64 -3.64 30.15
N PHE A 549 2.26 -2.53 29.78
CA PHE A 549 1.78 -1.71 28.68
C PHE A 549 2.92 -1.10 27.88
N SER A 550 2.62 -0.76 26.62
CA SER A 550 3.51 -0.05 25.72
C SER A 550 2.71 0.93 24.86
N THR A 551 3.37 1.99 24.41
CA THR A 551 2.71 3.04 23.65
C THR A 551 3.47 3.39 22.38
N SER A 552 2.71 3.68 21.32
CA SER A 552 3.15 4.41 20.13
C SER A 552 2.26 5.64 19.97
N SER A 553 2.56 6.52 19.02
CA SER A 553 1.64 7.60 18.66
C SER A 553 1.69 7.88 17.18
N TYR A 554 0.67 8.59 16.68
CA TYR A 554 0.69 9.12 15.33
C TYR A 554 0.15 10.54 15.31
N GLN A 555 0.54 11.27 14.27
CA GLN A 555 0.14 12.64 14.01
C GLN A 555 -0.32 12.77 12.56
N ILE A 556 -1.41 13.47 12.32
CA ILE A 556 -1.92 13.71 10.96
C ILE A 556 -1.54 15.13 10.56
N HIS A 557 -0.71 15.28 9.52
CA HIS A 557 -0.24 16.59 9.07
C HIS A 557 -0.50 16.80 7.59
N GLN A 558 -0.84 18.04 7.23
CA GLN A 558 -0.91 18.44 5.82
C GLN A 558 0.49 18.42 5.19
N SER A 559 0.58 17.98 3.94
CA SER A 559 1.80 18.01 3.16
C SER A 559 2.39 19.43 3.11
N THR A 560 3.72 19.49 3.27
CA THR A 560 4.46 20.75 3.27
C THR A 560 4.75 21.26 1.87
N LEU A 561 4.65 20.37 0.87
CA LEU A 561 4.82 20.70 -0.55
C LEU A 561 3.52 21.25 -1.14
N TRP A 562 3.38 21.22 -2.46
CA TRP A 562 2.27 21.81 -3.20
C TRP A 562 0.93 21.07 -3.05
N MET A 563 0.92 19.81 -2.58
CA MET A 563 -0.31 19.03 -2.36
C MET A 563 -1.05 19.43 -1.08
N ASP A 564 -2.39 19.40 -1.10
CA ASP A 564 -3.19 19.69 0.10
C ASP A 564 -3.51 18.44 0.94
N ASP A 565 -2.95 17.30 0.57
CA ASP A 565 -3.09 16.01 1.22
C ASP A 565 -2.58 15.96 2.66
N LYS A 566 -3.04 14.95 3.40
CA LYS A 566 -2.74 14.74 4.82
C LYS A 566 -2.21 13.35 5.06
N GLY A 567 -0.93 13.28 5.42
CA GLY A 567 -0.24 12.03 5.74
C GLY A 567 -0.18 11.73 7.23
N VAL A 568 0.02 10.45 7.56
CA VAL A 568 0.08 9.93 8.92
C VAL A 568 1.54 9.69 9.31
N TYR A 569 2.02 10.49 10.26
CA TYR A 569 3.38 10.40 10.79
C TYR A 569 3.39 9.58 12.08
N GLU A 570 3.97 8.39 12.02
CA GLU A 570 4.25 7.57 13.21
C GLU A 570 5.31 8.24 14.10
N LYS A 571 5.06 8.26 15.41
CA LYS A 571 5.87 8.92 16.43
C LYS A 571 5.96 8.07 17.69
N LYS A 572 6.86 8.47 18.60
CA LYS A 572 6.96 7.84 19.93
C LYS A 572 5.72 8.13 20.74
N GLY A 573 5.18 7.11 21.42
CA GLY A 573 4.09 7.25 22.38
C GLY A 573 4.61 7.47 23.79
N LYS A 574 3.80 8.09 24.64
CA LYS A 574 4.02 8.24 26.07
C LYS A 574 2.68 8.49 26.77
N VAL A 575 2.50 7.92 27.95
CA VAL A 575 1.33 8.19 28.79
C VAL A 575 1.74 8.50 30.21
N SER A 576 0.96 9.33 30.87
CA SER A 576 0.99 9.45 32.32
C SER A 576 0.06 8.42 32.92
N PHE A 577 0.62 7.40 33.57
CA PHE A 577 -0.08 6.32 34.24
C PHE A 577 -0.14 6.56 35.74
N PHE A 578 -1.32 6.47 36.34
CA PHE A 578 -1.46 6.58 37.79
C PHE A 578 -2.64 5.80 38.36
N VAL A 579 -2.53 5.47 39.65
CA VAL A 579 -3.53 4.68 40.39
C VAL A 579 -4.13 5.52 41.51
N VAL A 580 -5.46 5.65 41.52
CA VAL A 580 -6.23 6.45 42.49
C VAL A 580 -7.46 5.70 42.98
N ASN A 581 -7.94 6.02 44.18
CA ASN A 581 -9.25 5.55 44.65
C ASN A 581 -10.37 6.45 44.13
N GLU A 582 -11.63 6.05 44.33
CA GLU A 582 -12.83 6.75 43.84
C GLU A 582 -12.85 8.26 44.16
N THR A 583 -12.63 8.64 45.42
CA THR A 583 -12.62 10.06 45.81
C THR A 583 -11.52 10.89 45.11
N ASN A 584 -10.36 10.28 44.82
CA ASN A 584 -9.29 10.98 44.11
C ASN A 584 -9.49 10.94 42.58
N PHE A 585 -10.18 9.93 42.06
CA PHE A 585 -10.61 9.89 40.67
C PHE A 585 -11.62 11.01 40.36
N GLU A 586 -12.61 11.23 41.22
CA GLU A 586 -13.56 12.35 41.08
C GLU A 586 -12.83 13.70 41.08
N LYS A 587 -11.88 13.91 41.99
CA LYS A 587 -11.05 15.12 42.01
C LYS A 587 -10.24 15.29 40.72
N TYR A 588 -9.70 14.20 40.17
CA TYR A 588 -9.00 14.22 38.88
C TYR A 588 -9.93 14.67 37.75
N VAL A 589 -11.13 14.07 37.64
CA VAL A 589 -12.13 14.43 36.61
C VAL A 589 -12.56 15.90 36.74
N GLU A 590 -12.68 16.42 37.96
CA GLU A 590 -13.01 17.83 38.22
C GLU A 590 -11.80 18.80 38.02
N GLY A 591 -10.61 18.31 37.68
CA GLY A 591 -9.40 19.11 37.55
C GLY A 591 -8.86 19.69 38.88
N LYS A 592 -9.27 19.11 40.01
CA LYS A 592 -8.81 19.46 41.36
C LYS A 592 -7.53 18.70 41.71
N ARG A 593 -6.86 19.15 42.78
CA ARG A 593 -5.66 18.46 43.28
C ARG A 593 -6.05 17.10 43.87
N PHE A 594 -5.40 16.03 43.42
CA PHE A 594 -5.68 14.66 43.86
C PHE A 594 -4.43 13.97 44.43
N ILE A 595 -4.63 12.84 45.10
CA ILE A 595 -3.57 12.00 45.67
C ILE A 595 -3.57 10.68 44.90
N CYS A 596 -2.39 10.24 44.43
CA CYS A 596 -2.23 8.96 43.75
C CYS A 596 -1.26 8.05 44.51
N GLY A 597 -1.49 6.74 44.39
CA GLY A 597 -0.69 5.70 45.02
C GLY A 597 0.58 5.33 44.24
N LEU A 598 0.53 5.56 42.92
CA LEU A 598 1.60 5.30 41.96
C LEU A 598 1.43 6.28 40.80
N TYR A 599 2.56 6.82 40.32
CA TYR A 599 2.61 7.66 39.12
C TYR A 599 3.82 7.28 38.26
N ARG A 600 3.62 7.25 36.94
CA ARG A 600 4.64 7.03 35.92
C ARG A 600 4.35 7.93 34.73
N ASP A 601 5.38 8.51 34.11
CA ASP A 601 5.28 9.17 32.80
C ASP A 601 6.27 8.48 31.85
N VAL A 602 5.80 7.47 31.14
CA VAL A 602 6.66 6.48 30.46
C VAL A 602 6.06 5.99 29.15
N GLU A 603 6.91 5.53 28.23
CA GLU A 603 6.51 4.94 26.94
C GLU A 603 6.00 3.51 27.10
N LYS A 604 6.55 2.77 28.07
CA LYS A 604 6.19 1.39 28.41
C LYS A 604 6.57 1.10 29.86
N ASP A 605 5.86 0.17 30.48
CA ASP A 605 6.20 -0.31 31.82
C ASP A 605 5.68 -1.74 32.03
N ASN A 606 6.28 -2.45 32.98
CA ASN A 606 5.79 -3.73 33.48
C ASN A 606 5.92 -3.70 35.01
N LEU A 607 4.79 -3.62 35.70
CA LEU A 607 4.73 -3.33 37.12
C LEU A 607 3.77 -4.26 37.85
N ALA A 608 4.16 -4.59 39.07
CA ALA A 608 3.42 -5.44 39.98
C ALA A 608 3.29 -4.72 41.32
N PHE A 609 2.07 -4.50 41.82
CA PHE A 609 1.85 -3.87 43.11
C PHE A 609 0.71 -4.53 43.88
N ASN A 610 0.86 -4.57 45.21
CA ASN A 610 -0.20 -5.00 46.10
C ASN A 610 -0.92 -3.78 46.69
N THR A 611 -2.23 -3.87 46.86
CA THR A 611 -3.00 -2.84 47.54
C THR A 611 -4.19 -3.45 48.29
N ALA A 612 -4.81 -2.66 49.18
CA ALA A 612 -6.05 -3.04 49.85
C ALA A 612 -7.19 -3.31 48.84
N GLU A 613 -8.10 -4.22 49.18
CA GLU A 613 -9.35 -4.43 48.44
C GLU A 613 -10.22 -3.18 48.59
N ASP A 614 -10.18 -2.31 47.58
CA ASP A 614 -10.93 -1.06 47.48
C ASP A 614 -11.23 -0.80 45.99
N ARG A 615 -12.08 0.19 45.70
CA ARG A 615 -12.37 0.62 44.33
C ARG A 615 -11.20 1.45 43.80
N TRP A 616 -10.46 0.89 42.85
CA TRP A 616 -9.27 1.50 42.26
C TRP A 616 -9.51 1.90 40.81
N TYR A 617 -8.96 3.05 40.41
CA TYR A 617 -8.93 3.53 39.03
C TYR A 617 -7.49 3.58 38.55
N LEU A 618 -7.22 2.83 37.49
CA LEU A 618 -5.97 2.83 36.76
C LEU A 618 -6.13 3.75 35.56
N VAL A 619 -5.50 4.92 35.58
CA VAL A 619 -5.70 5.97 34.58
C VAL A 619 -4.48 6.09 33.69
N PHE A 620 -4.70 6.11 32.38
CA PHE A 620 -3.73 6.37 31.32
C PHE A 620 -4.10 7.68 30.64
N ARG A 621 -3.33 8.74 30.91
CA ARG A 621 -3.58 10.06 30.36
C ARG A 621 -2.63 10.34 29.19
N ASN A 622 -3.21 10.76 28.07
CA ASN A 622 -2.45 11.34 26.97
C ASN A 622 -2.31 12.85 27.21
N ASN A 623 -1.09 13.27 27.58
CA ASN A 623 -0.77 14.67 27.83
C ASN A 623 -0.36 15.43 26.54
N ALA A 624 -0.31 14.76 25.40
CA ALA A 624 -0.04 15.37 24.11
C ALA A 624 -1.19 16.28 23.67
N ARG A 625 -0.87 17.31 22.88
CA ARG A 625 -1.83 18.29 22.35
C ARG A 625 -2.21 18.01 20.90
N PHE A 626 -1.39 17.23 20.21
CA PHE A 626 -1.58 16.94 18.80
C PHE A 626 -1.56 15.43 18.50
N SER A 627 -0.74 14.67 19.23
CA SER A 627 -0.49 13.25 18.98
C SER A 627 -1.59 12.40 19.60
N THR A 628 -2.16 11.50 18.81
CA THR A 628 -2.99 10.40 19.32
C THR A 628 -2.07 9.27 19.76
N VAL A 629 -2.23 8.81 21.01
CA VAL A 629 -1.44 7.70 21.55
C VAL A 629 -2.17 6.39 21.32
N VAL A 630 -1.46 5.38 20.82
CA VAL A 630 -1.94 4.00 20.78
C VAL A 630 -1.35 3.26 21.97
N LEU A 631 -2.20 2.85 22.90
CA LEU A 631 -1.85 2.11 24.11
C LEU A 631 -2.13 0.62 23.90
N ASN A 632 -1.09 -0.21 23.96
CA ASN A 632 -1.23 -1.66 24.03
C ASN A 632 -1.00 -2.11 25.48
N LEU A 633 -2.00 -2.74 26.10
CA LEU A 633 -2.11 -2.99 27.53
C LEU A 633 -2.46 -4.46 27.80
N SER A 634 -1.86 -5.02 28.84
CA SER A 634 -2.27 -6.25 29.51
C SER A 634 -2.32 -6.03 31.02
N LEU A 635 -3.41 -6.43 31.66
CA LEU A 635 -3.67 -6.28 33.09
C LEU A 635 -4.21 -7.58 33.67
N ALA A 636 -3.72 -7.96 34.84
CA ALA A 636 -4.04 -9.20 35.54
C ALA A 636 -4.19 -8.89 37.04
N VAL A 637 -5.25 -9.41 37.68
CA VAL A 637 -5.52 -9.22 39.11
C VAL A 637 -5.59 -10.56 39.83
N THR A 638 -4.84 -10.69 40.94
CA THR A 638 -4.83 -11.89 41.80
C THR A 638 -5.06 -11.53 43.27
N THR A 639 -5.81 -12.36 44.01
CA THR A 639 -6.09 -12.19 45.45
C THR A 639 -6.13 -13.55 46.18
N PRO A 640 -5.76 -13.65 47.47
CA PRO A 640 -5.81 -14.91 48.23
C PRO A 640 -7.22 -15.38 48.65
N THR A 641 -8.30 -14.69 48.28
CA THR A 641 -9.68 -15.03 48.70
C THR A 641 -10.25 -16.31 48.05
N SER A 642 -11.20 -16.98 48.73
CA SER A 642 -11.78 -18.28 48.33
C SER A 642 -13.11 -18.20 47.56
N GLY A 643 -13.58 -17.01 47.17
CA GLY A 643 -14.86 -16.83 46.47
C GLY A 643 -14.84 -17.33 45.01
N ALA A 644 -15.99 -17.77 44.50
CA ALA A 644 -16.16 -18.04 43.08
C ALA A 644 -16.16 -16.71 42.29
N ALA A 645 -15.44 -16.65 41.17
CA ALA A 645 -15.47 -15.53 40.23
C ALA A 645 -15.19 -16.05 38.82
N VAL A 646 -15.76 -15.37 37.83
CA VAL A 646 -15.53 -15.64 36.41
C VAL A 646 -15.64 -14.33 35.62
N GLN A 647 -14.78 -14.16 34.61
CA GLN A 647 -14.80 -13.02 33.70
C GLN A 647 -14.43 -13.48 32.29
N ILE A 648 -15.15 -13.01 31.28
CA ILE A 648 -14.81 -13.10 29.86
C ILE A 648 -14.06 -11.80 29.49
N PHE A 649 -12.87 -11.91 28.90
CA PHE A 649 -12.07 -10.73 28.51
C PHE A 649 -11.73 -10.68 27.01
N PHE A 650 -12.07 -11.72 26.26
CA PHE A 650 -11.84 -11.81 24.81
C PHE A 650 -12.98 -12.62 24.16
N PRO A 651 -13.47 -12.23 22.97
CA PRO A 651 -12.98 -11.18 22.06
C PRO A 651 -13.26 -9.73 22.49
N HIS A 652 -12.51 -8.78 21.89
CA HIS A 652 -12.58 -7.35 22.21
C HIS A 652 -13.70 -6.61 21.45
N THR A 653 -14.15 -5.47 22.00
CA THR A 653 -15.20 -4.61 21.45
C THR A 653 -14.65 -3.27 20.91
N ASP A 654 -13.46 -3.29 20.33
CA ASP A 654 -12.74 -2.04 19.99
C ASP A 654 -13.36 -1.30 18.80
N VAL A 655 -13.83 -2.06 17.82
CA VAL A 655 -14.33 -1.52 16.55
C VAL A 655 -15.86 -1.37 16.59
N PHE A 656 -16.54 -2.38 17.15
CA PHE A 656 -17.99 -2.54 17.19
C PHE A 656 -18.51 -2.51 18.64
N ASP A 657 -19.80 -2.22 18.83
CA ASP A 657 -20.47 -2.26 20.15
C ASP A 657 -20.32 -3.62 20.85
N HIS A 658 -20.33 -4.69 20.06
CA HIS A 658 -20.11 -6.07 20.46
C HIS A 658 -19.18 -6.74 19.44
N PRO A 659 -18.46 -7.81 19.78
CA PRO A 659 -17.61 -8.49 18.82
C PRO A 659 -18.44 -9.02 17.64
N VAL A 660 -17.98 -8.75 16.43
CA VAL A 660 -18.63 -9.13 15.17
C VAL A 660 -17.71 -10.07 14.40
N PHE A 661 -18.27 -11.16 13.89
CA PHE A 661 -17.54 -12.15 13.09
C PHE A 661 -18.36 -12.62 11.88
N ASP A 662 -17.65 -13.03 10.84
CA ASP A 662 -18.27 -13.73 9.72
C ASP A 662 -18.60 -15.18 10.11
N VAL A 663 -19.69 -15.72 9.56
CA VAL A 663 -20.02 -17.13 9.73
C VAL A 663 -18.95 -17.99 9.03
N GLY A 664 -18.41 -18.99 9.72
CA GLY A 664 -17.31 -19.84 9.25
C GLY A 664 -15.97 -19.54 9.93
N GLU A 665 -15.84 -18.40 10.60
CA GLU A 665 -14.65 -18.06 11.38
C GLU A 665 -14.55 -18.84 12.70
N THR A 666 -13.32 -18.99 13.20
CA THR A 666 -13.06 -19.52 14.54
C THR A 666 -12.94 -18.38 15.55
N VAL A 667 -13.96 -18.22 16.37
CA VAL A 667 -13.98 -17.25 17.46
C VAL A 667 -13.29 -17.84 18.69
N ALA A 668 -12.10 -17.33 19.03
CA ALA A 668 -11.52 -17.61 20.33
C ALA A 668 -12.28 -16.81 21.40
N VAL A 669 -12.68 -17.47 22.48
CA VAL A 669 -13.32 -16.88 23.65
C VAL A 669 -12.47 -17.23 24.84
N LYS A 670 -11.98 -16.20 25.55
CA LYS A 670 -11.07 -16.40 26.68
C LYS A 670 -11.60 -15.68 27.90
N GLY A 671 -11.33 -16.30 29.04
CA GLY A 671 -11.66 -15.71 30.32
C GLY A 671 -10.85 -16.31 31.44
N VAL A 672 -11.15 -15.82 32.64
CA VAL A 672 -10.53 -16.25 33.88
C VAL A 672 -11.60 -16.76 34.83
N ALA A 673 -11.25 -17.72 35.68
CA ALA A 673 -12.12 -18.24 36.71
C ALA A 673 -11.31 -18.77 37.90
N THR A 674 -11.88 -18.67 39.10
CA THR A 674 -11.21 -19.10 40.34
C THR A 674 -11.43 -20.57 40.65
N GLY A 675 -12.34 -21.23 39.94
CA GLY A 675 -12.69 -22.64 40.11
C GLY A 675 -13.12 -23.30 38.80
N ASN A 676 -13.92 -24.35 38.90
CA ASN A 676 -14.47 -25.05 37.74
C ASN A 676 -15.46 -24.12 37.02
N VAL A 677 -15.16 -23.81 35.77
CA VAL A 677 -15.98 -22.98 34.89
C VAL A 677 -16.74 -23.84 33.89
N SER A 678 -18.02 -23.52 33.70
CA SER A 678 -18.87 -24.06 32.64
C SER A 678 -19.22 -22.92 31.70
N VAL A 679 -18.98 -23.08 30.40
CA VAL A 679 -19.28 -22.07 29.38
C VAL A 679 -20.42 -22.57 28.52
N PHE A 680 -21.38 -21.69 28.23
CA PHE A 680 -22.54 -21.96 27.41
C PHE A 680 -22.57 -21.01 26.22
N VAL A 681 -22.94 -21.50 25.04
CA VAL A 681 -23.32 -20.69 23.87
C VAL A 681 -24.80 -20.96 23.63
N ASP A 682 -25.64 -19.93 23.73
CA ASP A 682 -27.11 -20.03 23.60
C ASP A 682 -27.72 -21.20 24.39
N GLU A 683 -27.40 -21.26 25.68
CA GLU A 683 -27.83 -22.31 26.62
C GLU A 683 -27.17 -23.70 26.41
N VAL A 684 -26.35 -23.90 25.38
CA VAL A 684 -25.64 -25.16 25.11
C VAL A 684 -24.27 -25.18 25.77
N LEU A 685 -24.00 -26.18 26.63
CA LEU A 685 -22.71 -26.36 27.30
C LEU A 685 -21.60 -26.74 26.31
N VAL A 686 -20.47 -26.02 26.36
CA VAL A 686 -19.30 -26.26 25.48
C VAL A 686 -18.08 -26.79 26.23
N TYR A 687 -17.18 -27.44 25.49
CA TYR A 687 -15.90 -27.90 26.03
C TYR A 687 -14.85 -26.80 26.00
N ILE A 688 -14.14 -26.64 27.11
CA ILE A 688 -13.11 -25.62 27.29
C ILE A 688 -11.77 -26.24 27.65
N SER A 689 -10.70 -25.56 27.29
CA SER A 689 -9.38 -25.79 27.90
C SER A 689 -9.24 -24.88 29.12
N ASN A 690 -8.75 -25.42 30.24
CA ASN A 690 -8.49 -24.64 31.46
C ASN A 690 -7.08 -24.93 31.97
N ARG A 691 -6.28 -23.88 32.18
CA ARG A 691 -4.94 -23.96 32.78
C ARG A 691 -4.77 -22.84 33.80
N SER A 692 -4.55 -23.22 35.05
CA SER A 692 -4.17 -22.28 36.12
C SER A 692 -5.14 -21.09 36.33
N GLY A 693 -6.44 -21.29 36.08
CA GLY A 693 -7.46 -20.26 36.24
C GLY A 693 -7.76 -19.45 34.98
N GLU A 694 -7.03 -19.68 33.87
CA GLU A 694 -7.40 -19.19 32.55
C GLU A 694 -8.13 -20.29 31.77
N TRP A 695 -9.23 -19.92 31.12
CA TRP A 695 -9.97 -20.81 30.25
C TRP A 695 -10.08 -20.24 28.84
N CYS A 696 -10.13 -21.15 27.87
CA CYS A 696 -10.23 -20.82 26.45
C CYS A 696 -11.16 -21.81 25.75
N TYR A 697 -12.11 -21.25 25.02
CA TYR A 697 -12.99 -21.94 24.08
C TYR A 697 -12.67 -21.45 22.67
N ARG A 698 -12.57 -22.36 21.70
CA ARG A 698 -12.46 -22.03 20.28
C ARG A 698 -13.75 -22.44 19.62
N TRP A 699 -14.58 -21.46 19.31
CA TRP A 699 -15.88 -21.65 18.68
C TRP A 699 -15.72 -21.64 17.17
N ASN A 700 -15.95 -22.76 16.51
CA ASN A 700 -16.09 -22.78 15.06
C ASN A 700 -17.53 -22.38 14.73
N THR A 701 -17.71 -21.23 14.06
CA THR A 701 -19.04 -20.70 13.74
C THR A 701 -19.62 -21.27 12.45
N SER A 702 -18.94 -22.23 11.81
CA SER A 702 -19.43 -22.90 10.59
C SER A 702 -20.80 -23.54 10.82
N GLY A 703 -21.80 -23.09 10.08
CA GLY A 703 -23.17 -23.60 10.16
C GLY A 703 -24.00 -23.04 11.32
N GLU A 704 -23.46 -22.10 12.10
CA GLU A 704 -24.25 -21.33 13.07
C GLU A 704 -25.25 -20.40 12.37
N GLN A 705 -26.28 -19.98 13.11
CA GLN A 705 -27.25 -19.02 12.59
C GLN A 705 -26.66 -17.60 12.59
N ILE A 706 -27.14 -16.75 11.67
CA ILE A 706 -26.82 -15.32 11.70
C ILE A 706 -27.60 -14.67 12.84
N GLY A 707 -26.94 -13.75 13.56
CA GLY A 707 -27.57 -12.93 14.58
C GLY A 707 -26.73 -12.82 15.86
N ASP A 708 -27.40 -12.36 16.92
CA ASP A 708 -26.78 -12.23 18.24
C ASP A 708 -26.77 -13.57 18.97
N HIS A 709 -25.59 -14.00 19.40
CA HIS A 709 -25.36 -15.17 20.24
C HIS A 709 -24.89 -14.75 21.64
N LEU A 710 -25.39 -15.43 22.66
CA LEU A 710 -25.02 -15.17 24.05
C LEU A 710 -24.07 -16.24 24.58
N ILE A 711 -22.87 -15.81 24.93
CA ILE A 711 -21.87 -16.64 25.58
C ILE A 711 -21.92 -16.37 27.07
N ARG A 712 -22.26 -17.39 27.86
CA ARG A 712 -22.35 -17.29 29.32
C ARG A 712 -21.32 -18.19 29.99
N ALA A 713 -20.39 -17.61 30.74
CA ALA A 713 -19.45 -18.34 31.57
C ALA A 713 -19.93 -18.37 33.02
N VAL A 714 -19.92 -19.53 33.67
CA VAL A 714 -20.46 -19.74 35.03
C VAL A 714 -19.41 -20.40 35.91
N CYS A 715 -19.18 -19.85 37.10
CA CYS A 715 -18.33 -20.43 38.14
C CYS A 715 -19.03 -20.30 39.49
N GLY A 716 -19.48 -21.43 40.07
CA GLY A 716 -20.29 -21.42 41.29
C GLY A 716 -21.56 -20.59 41.11
N ASP A 717 -21.77 -19.61 41.98
CA ASP A 717 -22.92 -18.68 41.96
C ASP A 717 -22.67 -17.42 41.12
N THR A 718 -21.51 -17.31 40.46
CA THR A 718 -21.13 -16.17 39.62
C THR A 718 -21.21 -16.52 38.14
N TYR A 719 -21.54 -15.53 37.32
CA TYR A 719 -21.52 -15.68 35.86
C TYR A 719 -21.15 -14.36 35.18
N ASP A 720 -20.66 -14.48 33.95
CA ASP A 720 -20.41 -13.37 33.04
C ASP A 720 -21.00 -13.69 31.66
N VAL A 721 -21.42 -12.65 30.93
CA VAL A 721 -22.10 -12.80 29.64
C VAL A 721 -21.46 -11.89 28.61
N LEU A 722 -21.07 -12.47 27.48
CA LEU A 722 -20.63 -11.76 26.29
C LEU A 722 -21.64 -12.00 25.17
N LYS A 723 -22.11 -10.93 24.54
CA LYS A 723 -22.84 -11.01 23.28
C LYS A 723 -21.86 -10.98 22.12
N VAL A 724 -22.00 -11.89 21.17
CA VAL A 724 -21.26 -11.92 19.91
C VAL A 724 -22.27 -11.86 18.76
N THR A 725 -22.03 -11.03 17.76
CA THR A 725 -22.89 -10.96 16.57
C THR A 725 -22.22 -11.71 15.43
N LEU A 726 -22.89 -12.73 14.92
CA LEU A 726 -22.51 -13.40 13.68
C LEU A 726 -23.29 -12.80 12.53
N LEU A 727 -22.58 -12.46 11.46
CA LEU A 727 -23.17 -11.97 10.23
C LEU A 727 -22.57 -12.74 9.05
N ASP A 728 -23.12 -12.51 7.87
CA ASP A 728 -22.57 -13.05 6.65
C ASP A 728 -22.05 -11.91 5.79
N VAL A 729 -20.72 -11.83 5.71
CA VAL A 729 -19.95 -10.87 4.89
C VAL A 729 -19.22 -11.49 3.73
N SER A 730 -19.17 -12.80 3.63
CA SER A 730 -18.57 -13.48 2.50
C SER A 730 -19.56 -13.52 1.34
N PRO A 731 -19.16 -13.18 0.10
CA PRO A 731 -20.02 -13.40 -1.04
C PRO A 731 -19.97 -14.89 -1.43
N PRO A 732 -20.95 -15.40 -2.18
CA PRO A 732 -20.86 -16.76 -2.68
C PRO A 732 -19.67 -16.89 -3.64
N THR A 733 -19.31 -18.13 -3.95
CA THR A 733 -18.43 -18.47 -5.07
C THR A 733 -19.26 -19.15 -6.14
N VAL A 734 -18.90 -18.92 -7.40
CA VAL A 734 -19.48 -19.65 -8.54
C VAL A 734 -18.38 -19.94 -9.54
N LYS A 735 -18.46 -21.10 -10.19
CA LYS A 735 -17.55 -21.48 -11.27
C LYS A 735 -18.29 -22.26 -12.34
N ILE A 736 -18.17 -21.79 -13.58
CA ILE A 736 -18.61 -22.50 -14.77
C ILE A 736 -17.56 -23.57 -15.09
N LYS A 737 -18.00 -24.82 -15.25
CA LYS A 737 -17.15 -25.98 -15.61
C LYS A 737 -17.30 -26.34 -17.08
N GLU A 738 -18.53 -26.39 -17.56
CA GLU A 738 -18.87 -26.68 -18.95
C GLU A 738 -19.88 -25.63 -19.42
N PRO A 739 -19.79 -25.15 -20.67
CA PRO A 739 -18.69 -25.38 -21.60
C PRO A 739 -17.36 -24.80 -21.09
N LEU A 740 -16.24 -25.26 -21.65
CA LEU A 740 -14.93 -24.68 -21.32
C LEU A 740 -14.82 -23.28 -21.93
N GLY A 741 -14.05 -22.40 -21.29
CA GLY A 741 -13.76 -21.07 -21.86
C GLY A 741 -13.12 -21.19 -23.25
N GLY A 742 -13.73 -20.53 -24.24
CA GLY A 742 -13.35 -20.59 -25.65
C GLY A 742 -13.84 -21.83 -26.41
N GLU A 743 -14.82 -22.56 -25.87
CA GLU A 743 -15.45 -23.67 -26.60
C GLU A 743 -16.21 -23.16 -27.83
N VAL A 744 -16.10 -23.91 -28.93
CA VAL A 744 -16.75 -23.61 -30.21
C VAL A 744 -17.98 -24.50 -30.33
N VAL A 745 -19.15 -23.88 -30.49
CA VAL A 745 -20.43 -24.57 -30.61
C VAL A 745 -21.08 -24.27 -31.97
N GLU A 746 -21.65 -25.29 -32.60
CA GLU A 746 -22.32 -25.19 -33.91
C GLU A 746 -23.84 -25.24 -33.75
N GLY A 747 -24.42 -24.19 -33.15
CA GLY A 747 -25.86 -24.11 -32.88
C GLY A 747 -26.38 -25.15 -31.87
N GLY A 748 -27.70 -25.21 -31.72
CA GLY A 748 -28.37 -26.19 -30.86
C GLY A 748 -28.49 -25.79 -29.38
N VAL A 749 -28.69 -26.78 -28.52
CA VAL A 749 -28.82 -26.60 -27.07
C VAL A 749 -27.51 -26.96 -26.39
N VAL A 750 -26.92 -25.99 -25.70
CA VAL A 750 -25.70 -26.13 -24.92
C VAL A 750 -26.06 -26.23 -23.43
N GLU A 751 -25.41 -27.14 -22.72
CA GLU A 751 -25.52 -27.25 -21.26
C GLU A 751 -24.43 -26.42 -20.59
N PHE A 752 -24.83 -25.41 -19.83
CA PHE A 752 -23.94 -24.71 -18.91
C PHE A 752 -24.04 -25.41 -17.57
N SER A 753 -22.92 -25.88 -17.02
CA SER A 753 -22.89 -26.52 -15.72
C SER A 753 -21.67 -26.09 -14.92
N GLY A 754 -21.78 -26.18 -13.61
CA GLY A 754 -20.75 -25.68 -12.72
C GLY A 754 -21.00 -26.01 -11.27
N TRP A 755 -20.27 -25.32 -10.41
CA TRP A 755 -20.48 -25.40 -8.96
C TRP A 755 -20.50 -24.02 -8.32
N SER A 756 -21.06 -23.96 -7.13
CA SER A 756 -21.08 -22.77 -6.28
C SER A 756 -21.07 -23.19 -4.81
N ASP A 757 -20.49 -22.34 -3.98
CA ASP A 757 -20.35 -22.58 -2.55
C ASP A 757 -20.40 -21.25 -1.78
N ASP A 758 -20.91 -21.30 -0.56
CA ASP A 758 -21.06 -20.13 0.31
C ASP A 758 -21.13 -20.59 1.77
N ASN A 759 -20.62 -19.78 2.70
CA ASN A 759 -20.55 -20.08 4.12
C ASN A 759 -21.94 -20.25 4.78
N VAL A 760 -22.97 -19.56 4.29
CA VAL A 760 -24.36 -19.69 4.77
C VAL A 760 -25.30 -20.36 3.74
N GLY A 761 -24.77 -20.61 2.55
CA GLY A 761 -25.34 -21.41 1.49
C GLY A 761 -25.92 -20.57 0.36
N VAL A 762 -25.80 -21.10 -0.86
CA VAL A 762 -26.28 -20.44 -2.08
C VAL A 762 -27.79 -20.60 -2.22
N LYS A 763 -28.49 -19.48 -2.46
CA LYS A 763 -29.95 -19.42 -2.64
C LYS A 763 -30.36 -19.60 -4.09
N LEU A 764 -29.59 -19.04 -5.03
CA LEU A 764 -29.95 -18.96 -6.44
C LEU A 764 -28.69 -18.97 -7.30
N VAL A 765 -28.74 -19.70 -8.42
CA VAL A 765 -27.74 -19.57 -9.49
C VAL A 765 -28.48 -19.25 -10.79
N GLU A 766 -27.99 -18.26 -11.52
CA GLU A 766 -28.54 -17.85 -12.81
C GLU A 766 -27.43 -17.72 -13.85
N VAL A 767 -27.74 -17.97 -15.12
CA VAL A 767 -26.82 -17.75 -16.24
C VAL A 767 -27.43 -16.74 -17.21
N SER A 768 -26.59 -15.88 -17.79
CA SER A 768 -26.94 -14.96 -18.88
C SER A 768 -25.86 -15.02 -19.96
N ILE A 769 -26.25 -14.75 -21.22
CA ILE A 769 -25.34 -14.61 -22.35
C ILE A 769 -25.48 -13.19 -22.90
N ASP A 770 -24.36 -12.50 -23.10
CA ASP A 770 -24.23 -11.13 -23.62
C ASP A 770 -25.09 -10.06 -22.90
N GLY A 771 -25.24 -10.21 -21.59
CA GLY A 771 -26.09 -9.31 -20.79
C GLY A 771 -27.59 -9.44 -21.09
N GLY A 772 -28.01 -10.52 -21.76
CA GLY A 772 -29.41 -10.87 -21.97
C GLY A 772 -30.15 -11.26 -20.68
N GLY A 773 -31.36 -11.79 -20.85
CA GLY A 773 -32.19 -12.20 -19.70
C GLY A 773 -31.60 -13.39 -18.93
N TRP A 774 -31.55 -13.28 -17.60
CA TRP A 774 -31.08 -14.34 -16.71
C TRP A 774 -32.00 -15.57 -16.73
N ARG A 775 -31.40 -16.77 -16.73
CA ARG A 775 -32.11 -18.05 -16.56
C ARG A 775 -31.64 -18.75 -15.30
N VAL A 776 -32.59 -19.14 -14.46
CA VAL A 776 -32.33 -19.92 -13.23
C VAL A 776 -31.80 -21.31 -13.60
N ALA A 777 -30.72 -21.72 -12.95
CA ALA A 777 -30.15 -23.05 -13.08
C ALA A 777 -30.84 -24.08 -12.17
N ASP A 778 -30.79 -25.35 -12.58
CA ASP A 778 -31.19 -26.49 -11.77
C ASP A 778 -30.08 -26.79 -10.75
N GLY A 779 -30.37 -26.59 -9.47
CA GLY A 779 -29.41 -26.78 -8.37
C GLY A 779 -28.65 -25.50 -7.98
N THR A 780 -28.08 -25.49 -6.76
CA THR A 780 -27.35 -24.32 -6.20
C THR A 780 -25.96 -24.66 -5.69
N VAL A 781 -25.54 -25.93 -5.71
CA VAL A 781 -24.19 -26.35 -5.32
C VAL A 781 -23.48 -26.98 -6.50
N ASN A 782 -24.09 -27.99 -7.12
CA ASN A 782 -23.80 -28.37 -8.50
C ASN A 782 -25.02 -27.92 -9.29
N TRP A 783 -24.80 -27.06 -10.27
CA TRP A 783 -25.87 -26.41 -11.00
C TRP A 783 -25.73 -26.67 -12.50
N SER A 784 -26.85 -26.69 -13.21
CA SER A 784 -26.88 -26.84 -14.67
C SER A 784 -28.04 -26.06 -15.29
N VAL A 785 -27.84 -25.52 -16.49
CA VAL A 785 -28.89 -24.86 -17.27
C VAL A 785 -28.69 -25.12 -18.75
N TYR A 786 -29.76 -25.47 -19.44
CA TYR A 786 -29.76 -25.65 -20.89
C TYR A 786 -30.11 -24.33 -21.60
N TRP A 787 -29.29 -23.95 -22.57
CA TRP A 787 -29.48 -22.75 -23.37
C TRP A 787 -29.50 -23.09 -24.86
N ASP A 788 -30.53 -22.61 -25.57
CA ASP A 788 -30.59 -22.73 -27.03
C ASP A 788 -29.83 -21.55 -27.66
N VAL A 789 -28.72 -21.83 -28.33
CA VAL A 789 -27.85 -20.82 -28.95
C VAL A 789 -28.20 -20.55 -30.42
N ASN A 790 -29.23 -21.19 -30.98
CA ASN A 790 -29.65 -20.97 -32.38
C ASN A 790 -30.14 -19.52 -32.66
N GLY A 791 -30.43 -18.74 -31.62
CA GLY A 791 -30.83 -17.34 -31.74
C GLY A 791 -29.69 -16.34 -31.58
N LEU A 792 -28.46 -16.80 -31.36
CA LEU A 792 -27.27 -15.96 -31.28
C LEU A 792 -26.64 -15.85 -32.68
N GLU A 793 -26.18 -14.65 -33.03
CA GLU A 793 -25.40 -14.44 -34.26
C GLU A 793 -24.04 -15.14 -34.14
N PRO A 794 -23.44 -15.66 -35.22
CA PRO A 794 -22.09 -16.21 -35.15
C PRO A 794 -21.07 -15.19 -34.65
N GLY A 795 -20.18 -15.60 -33.74
CA GLY A 795 -19.17 -14.73 -33.14
C GLY A 795 -18.74 -15.14 -31.73
N ASP A 796 -18.03 -14.23 -31.07
CA ASP A 796 -17.63 -14.36 -29.66
C ASP A 796 -18.74 -13.84 -28.74
N HIS A 797 -19.11 -14.66 -27.76
CA HIS A 797 -20.13 -14.37 -26.76
C HIS A 797 -19.57 -14.51 -25.35
N VAL A 798 -20.14 -13.78 -24.40
CA VAL A 798 -19.78 -13.88 -22.98
C VAL A 798 -20.93 -14.51 -22.22
N ALA A 799 -20.70 -15.69 -21.66
CA ALA A 799 -21.62 -16.33 -20.74
C ALA A 799 -21.20 -16.02 -19.30
N VAL A 800 -22.15 -15.54 -18.50
CA VAL A 800 -21.95 -15.16 -17.11
C VAL A 800 -22.85 -16.01 -16.23
N ALA A 801 -22.27 -16.70 -15.26
CA ALA A 801 -22.99 -17.34 -14.17
C ALA A 801 -22.94 -16.43 -12.94
N LYS A 802 -24.08 -16.25 -12.29
CA LYS A 802 -24.25 -15.47 -11.07
C LYS A 802 -24.77 -16.38 -9.97
N ALA A 803 -24.05 -16.49 -8.86
CA ALA A 803 -24.58 -17.06 -7.63
C ALA A 803 -25.05 -15.95 -6.71
N VAL A 804 -26.17 -16.18 -6.03
CA VAL A 804 -26.73 -15.31 -5.00
C VAL A 804 -26.87 -16.12 -3.71
N ASP A 805 -26.29 -15.63 -2.62
CA ASP A 805 -26.42 -16.27 -1.30
C ASP A 805 -27.80 -16.00 -0.67
N ARG A 806 -27.99 -16.47 0.57
CA ARG A 806 -29.24 -16.28 1.31
C ARG A 806 -29.47 -14.84 1.77
N ASN A 807 -28.42 -14.05 1.89
CA ASN A 807 -28.43 -12.66 2.30
C ASN A 807 -28.53 -11.67 1.11
N GLY A 808 -28.51 -12.20 -0.12
CA GLY A 808 -28.63 -11.43 -1.34
C GLY A 808 -27.32 -10.88 -1.88
N ARG A 809 -26.15 -11.33 -1.39
CA ARG A 809 -24.86 -10.97 -2.01
C ARG A 809 -24.67 -11.84 -3.26
N GLU A 810 -24.00 -11.26 -4.25
CA GLU A 810 -23.85 -11.86 -5.56
C GLU A 810 -22.37 -12.05 -5.90
N PHE A 811 -22.06 -13.12 -6.62
CA PHE A 811 -20.75 -13.32 -7.22
C PHE A 811 -20.90 -13.89 -8.63
N PHE A 812 -19.96 -13.54 -9.49
CA PHE A 812 -20.02 -13.82 -10.91
C PHE A 812 -18.80 -14.62 -11.36
N ASP A 813 -19.01 -15.56 -12.27
CA ASP A 813 -17.97 -16.18 -13.08
C ASP A 813 -18.36 -16.05 -14.54
N GLU A 814 -17.38 -15.82 -15.40
CA GLU A 814 -17.60 -15.60 -16.81
C GLU A 814 -16.71 -16.50 -17.65
N ILE A 815 -17.25 -16.95 -18.78
CA ILE A 815 -16.50 -17.66 -19.81
C ILE A 815 -16.84 -17.08 -21.18
N ASN A 816 -15.87 -17.09 -22.08
CA ASN A 816 -16.12 -16.82 -23.49
C ASN A 816 -16.65 -18.08 -24.17
N LEU A 817 -17.64 -17.93 -25.03
CA LEU A 817 -18.22 -18.98 -25.88
C LEU A 817 -18.14 -18.53 -27.34
N VAL A 818 -17.77 -19.42 -28.25
CA VAL A 818 -17.70 -19.10 -29.68
C VAL A 818 -18.83 -19.81 -30.41
N VAL A 819 -19.78 -19.04 -30.95
CA VAL A 819 -20.89 -19.57 -31.74
C VAL A 819 -20.48 -19.55 -33.21
N ASN A 820 -20.42 -20.71 -33.83
CA ASN A 820 -19.97 -20.87 -35.22
C ASN A 820 -21.09 -21.40 -36.13
N GLU A 821 -20.96 -21.13 -37.42
CA GLU A 821 -21.81 -21.71 -38.47
C GLU A 821 -20.99 -22.22 -39.65
N SER A 822 -21.47 -23.31 -40.25
CA SER A 822 -20.83 -23.92 -41.42
C SER A 822 -21.12 -23.16 -42.71
N GLY A 823 -20.21 -23.19 -43.68
CA GLY A 823 -20.44 -22.68 -45.05
C GLY A 823 -19.79 -21.34 -45.37
N HIS A 824 -19.06 -20.76 -44.42
CA HIS A 824 -18.33 -19.50 -44.57
C HIS A 824 -16.82 -19.75 -44.67
N SER A 825 -16.11 -18.86 -45.37
CA SER A 825 -14.65 -18.87 -45.46
C SER A 825 -14.05 -17.81 -44.54
N TRP A 826 -14.46 -17.81 -43.27
CA TRP A 826 -13.96 -16.88 -42.26
C TRP A 826 -12.58 -17.26 -41.77
N GLY A 827 -11.86 -16.27 -41.25
CA GLY A 827 -10.63 -16.52 -40.52
C GLY A 827 -9.78 -15.27 -40.34
N PRO A 828 -8.60 -15.42 -39.74
CA PRO A 828 -7.62 -14.34 -39.65
C PRO A 828 -7.12 -13.91 -41.04
N LYS A 829 -6.78 -12.63 -41.16
CA LYS A 829 -6.11 -12.06 -42.33
C LYS A 829 -4.80 -11.39 -41.93
N VAL A 830 -3.68 -11.90 -42.45
CA VAL A 830 -2.37 -11.27 -42.30
C VAL A 830 -2.20 -10.21 -43.40
N ASN A 831 -2.36 -8.94 -43.05
CA ASN A 831 -2.28 -7.82 -43.99
C ASN A 831 -0.84 -7.41 -44.29
N LEU A 832 0.03 -7.48 -43.29
CA LEU A 832 1.42 -7.04 -43.40
C LEU A 832 2.30 -7.84 -42.43
N LEU A 833 3.50 -8.23 -42.89
CA LEU A 833 4.54 -8.87 -42.09
C LEU A 833 5.89 -8.24 -42.46
N TYR A 834 6.62 -7.71 -41.48
CA TYR A 834 7.91 -7.05 -41.69
C TYR A 834 8.77 -7.08 -40.42
N HIS A 835 10.04 -6.72 -40.53
CA HIS A 835 10.95 -6.57 -39.40
C HIS A 835 11.60 -5.18 -39.42
N LEU A 836 12.03 -4.71 -38.25
CA LEU A 836 12.88 -3.53 -38.13
C LEU A 836 14.12 -3.84 -37.28
N PRO A 837 15.29 -3.25 -37.63
CA PRO A 837 15.53 -2.44 -38.83
C PRO A 837 15.55 -3.31 -40.11
N GLN A 838 15.21 -2.72 -41.27
CA GLN A 838 15.14 -3.45 -42.56
C GLN A 838 16.47 -4.08 -43.01
N ASN A 839 17.59 -3.49 -42.58
CA ASN A 839 18.93 -4.01 -42.85
C ASN A 839 19.64 -4.17 -41.50
N PRO A 840 19.40 -5.27 -40.78
CA PRO A 840 19.97 -5.47 -39.46
C PRO A 840 21.47 -5.70 -39.55
N VAL A 841 22.20 -5.13 -38.59
CA VAL A 841 23.60 -5.43 -38.31
C VAL A 841 23.70 -6.19 -36.99
N ASN A 842 24.86 -6.73 -36.66
CA ASN A 842 25.06 -7.52 -35.43
C ASN A 842 24.74 -6.77 -34.12
N SER A 843 24.73 -5.44 -34.14
CA SER A 843 24.32 -4.62 -32.99
C SER A 843 22.84 -4.23 -32.99
N SER A 844 22.08 -4.54 -34.05
CA SER A 844 20.67 -4.19 -34.18
C SER A 844 19.81 -5.03 -33.24
N ASN A 845 18.88 -4.38 -32.53
CA ASN A 845 17.78 -5.09 -31.88
C ASN A 845 16.68 -5.33 -32.93
N ILE A 846 16.48 -6.58 -33.32
CA ILE A 846 15.55 -6.96 -34.39
C ILE A 846 14.17 -7.20 -33.78
N VAL A 847 13.14 -6.59 -34.35
CA VAL A 847 11.74 -6.77 -33.94
C VAL A 847 10.92 -7.13 -35.17
N VAL A 848 10.10 -8.17 -35.06
CA VAL A 848 9.18 -8.61 -36.12
C VAL A 848 7.77 -8.14 -35.79
N TYR A 849 7.09 -7.58 -36.79
CA TYR A 849 5.75 -7.02 -36.68
C TYR A 849 4.79 -7.70 -37.68
N ALA A 850 3.59 -7.99 -37.22
CA ALA A 850 2.50 -8.54 -38.03
C ALA A 850 1.20 -7.74 -37.81
N ASN A 851 0.65 -7.20 -38.90
CA ASN A 851 -0.70 -6.65 -38.92
C ASN A 851 -1.66 -7.78 -39.26
N VAL A 852 -2.43 -8.21 -38.27
CA VAL A 852 -3.44 -9.26 -38.41
C VAL A 852 -4.79 -8.67 -38.07
N THR A 853 -5.74 -8.78 -39.00
CA THR A 853 -7.14 -8.36 -38.80
C THR A 853 -8.08 -9.54 -38.95
N GLU A 854 -9.30 -9.34 -38.52
CA GLU A 854 -10.39 -10.32 -38.59
C GLU A 854 -11.04 -10.25 -39.97
N GLU A 855 -11.29 -11.41 -40.59
CA GLU A 855 -12.10 -11.56 -41.80
C GLU A 855 -13.26 -12.50 -41.50
N GLY A 856 -14.17 -12.03 -40.64
CA GLY A 856 -15.27 -12.80 -40.07
C GLY A 856 -15.68 -12.24 -38.71
N PRO A 857 -16.56 -12.95 -37.98
CA PRO A 857 -17.08 -12.50 -36.69
C PRO A 857 -16.20 -12.87 -35.48
N PHE A 858 -15.07 -13.55 -35.70
CA PHE A 858 -14.23 -14.13 -34.65
C PHE A 858 -13.01 -13.27 -34.37
N SER A 859 -12.75 -12.99 -33.11
CA SER A 859 -11.62 -12.18 -32.67
C SER A 859 -10.29 -12.90 -32.90
N ILE A 860 -9.21 -12.15 -33.14
CA ILE A 860 -7.86 -12.74 -33.18
C ILE A 860 -7.45 -13.20 -31.77
N GLN A 861 -7.31 -14.51 -31.59
CA GLN A 861 -6.91 -15.12 -30.32
C GLN A 861 -5.40 -14.97 -30.09
N ARG A 862 -4.58 -15.40 -31.04
CA ARG A 862 -3.11 -15.38 -30.92
C ARG A 862 -2.43 -15.41 -32.29
N VAL A 863 -1.19 -14.92 -32.32
CA VAL A 863 -0.33 -14.95 -33.51
C VAL A 863 1.02 -15.54 -33.11
N VAL A 864 1.48 -16.54 -33.84
CA VAL A 864 2.75 -17.23 -33.57
C VAL A 864 3.73 -16.92 -34.68
N LEU A 865 4.90 -16.40 -34.31
CA LEU A 865 6.03 -16.23 -35.20
C LEU A 865 6.81 -17.54 -35.29
N PHE A 866 7.11 -17.96 -36.51
CA PHE A 866 8.02 -19.06 -36.83
C PHE A 866 9.23 -18.50 -37.56
N TRP A 867 10.38 -19.11 -37.34
CA TRP A 867 11.60 -18.78 -38.06
C TRP A 867 12.50 -19.98 -38.27
N ASP A 868 13.39 -19.85 -39.26
CA ASP A 868 14.45 -20.78 -39.61
C ASP A 868 15.72 -19.96 -39.83
N ASP A 869 16.72 -20.14 -38.96
CA ASP A 869 18.01 -19.45 -39.03
C ASP A 869 19.13 -20.30 -39.66
N SER A 870 18.76 -21.40 -40.33
CA SER A 870 19.64 -22.45 -40.87
C SER A 870 20.27 -23.39 -39.83
N GLU A 871 20.11 -23.13 -38.52
CA GLU A 871 20.52 -24.04 -37.44
C GLU A 871 19.30 -24.74 -36.84
N GLU A 872 18.25 -23.99 -36.53
CA GLU A 872 17.00 -24.50 -35.98
C GLU A 872 15.75 -23.80 -36.53
N VAL A 873 14.62 -24.50 -36.44
CA VAL A 873 13.30 -23.91 -36.66
C VAL A 873 12.69 -23.61 -35.31
N GLY A 874 12.59 -22.32 -34.98
CA GLY A 874 12.00 -21.85 -33.73
C GLY A 874 10.57 -21.32 -33.92
N SER A 875 9.85 -21.22 -32.80
CA SER A 875 8.54 -20.56 -32.79
C SER A 875 8.24 -19.92 -31.44
N ARG A 876 7.58 -18.76 -31.45
CA ARG A 876 7.15 -18.06 -30.24
C ARG A 876 5.88 -17.26 -30.50
N GLU A 877 5.00 -17.21 -29.50
CA GLU A 877 3.81 -16.38 -29.55
C GLU A 877 4.20 -14.90 -29.54
N MET A 878 3.59 -14.12 -30.43
CA MET A 878 3.79 -12.67 -30.53
C MET A 878 2.90 -11.96 -29.52
N TYR A 879 3.40 -10.87 -28.97
CA TYR A 879 2.66 -9.99 -28.09
C TYR A 879 1.82 -9.00 -28.90
N ARG A 880 0.77 -8.43 -28.30
CA ARG A 880 0.13 -7.25 -28.88
C ARG A 880 0.93 -6.02 -28.48
N TYR A 881 1.40 -5.28 -29.46
CA TYR A 881 2.04 -3.97 -29.32
C TYR A 881 1.09 -2.87 -29.78
N GLY A 882 1.30 -1.65 -29.30
CA GLY A 882 0.44 -0.51 -29.62
C GLY A 882 -1.00 -0.74 -29.18
N CYS A 883 -1.20 -1.40 -28.04
CA CYS A 883 -2.53 -1.74 -27.54
C CYS A 883 -3.37 -0.49 -27.23
N ASP A 884 -4.69 -0.64 -27.35
CA ASP A 884 -5.66 0.41 -27.11
C ASP A 884 -5.55 0.99 -25.67
N PRO A 885 -5.63 2.34 -25.51
CA PRO A 885 -6.14 3.27 -26.51
C PRO A 885 -5.15 4.02 -27.39
N VAL A 886 -5.64 4.42 -28.57
CA VAL A 886 -4.94 5.32 -29.49
C VAL A 886 -4.70 6.66 -28.79
N GLN A 887 -3.44 7.07 -28.74
CA GLN A 887 -3.00 8.26 -28.02
C GLN A 887 -2.66 9.38 -29.00
N SER A 888 -3.09 10.60 -28.68
CA SER A 888 -2.64 11.80 -29.38
C SER A 888 -1.26 12.19 -28.86
N ARG A 889 -0.30 12.37 -29.76
CA ARG A 889 1.03 12.87 -29.46
C ARG A 889 1.08 14.41 -29.52
N HIS A 890 1.93 15.02 -28.69
CA HIS A 890 2.13 16.48 -28.68
C HIS A 890 2.64 16.98 -30.05
N GLU A 891 2.45 18.26 -30.36
CA GLU A 891 2.86 18.81 -31.66
C GLU A 891 4.35 18.67 -31.96
N GLU A 892 5.15 18.65 -30.91
CA GLU A 892 6.61 18.61 -30.93
C GLU A 892 7.18 17.19 -30.93
N ASP A 893 6.33 16.16 -30.77
CA ASP A 893 6.76 14.77 -30.78
C ASP A 893 7.22 14.36 -32.19
N PRO A 894 8.46 13.88 -32.38
CA PRO A 894 8.96 13.39 -33.67
C PRO A 894 8.09 12.27 -34.28
N LEU A 895 7.35 11.55 -33.44
CA LEU A 895 6.47 10.44 -33.81
C LEU A 895 5.00 10.87 -33.97
N LYS A 896 4.66 12.17 -33.88
CA LYS A 896 3.26 12.68 -33.92
C LYS A 896 2.40 12.09 -35.05
N ASN A 897 2.99 11.93 -36.23
CA ASN A 897 2.29 11.43 -37.43
C ASN A 897 2.41 9.92 -37.63
N THR A 898 2.99 9.20 -36.67
CA THR A 898 3.16 7.74 -36.73
C THR A 898 1.95 7.06 -36.12
N SER A 899 1.37 6.11 -36.85
CA SER A 899 0.27 5.29 -36.33
C SER A 899 0.74 4.44 -35.16
N ASN A 900 -0.04 4.43 -34.08
CA ASN A 900 0.09 3.47 -32.97
C ASN A 900 -1.02 2.40 -33.06
N SER A 901 -1.43 2.03 -34.28
CA SER A 901 -2.45 1.00 -34.46
C SER A 901 -1.91 -0.33 -33.91
N PRO A 902 -2.76 -1.13 -33.22
CA PRO A 902 -2.33 -2.41 -32.68
C PRO A 902 -1.70 -3.31 -33.74
N LEU A 903 -0.54 -3.88 -33.40
CA LEU A 903 0.17 -4.87 -34.20
C LEU A 903 0.58 -6.02 -33.29
N PHE A 904 0.74 -7.21 -33.86
CA PHE A 904 1.46 -8.26 -33.16
C PHE A 904 2.95 -8.03 -33.33
N GLY A 905 3.71 -8.09 -32.25
CA GLY A 905 5.14 -7.83 -32.20
C GLY A 905 5.88 -8.89 -31.42
N LEU A 906 7.14 -9.15 -31.81
CA LEU A 906 8.06 -9.96 -31.03
C LEU A 906 9.48 -9.45 -31.22
N GLU A 907 10.19 -9.24 -30.13
CA GLU A 907 11.61 -8.94 -30.17
C GLU A 907 12.44 -10.21 -30.35
N PHE A 908 13.20 -10.24 -31.43
CA PHE A 908 14.19 -11.29 -31.74
C PHE A 908 15.52 -11.08 -31.03
N GLY A 909 15.87 -9.82 -30.75
CA GLY A 909 17.13 -9.45 -30.11
C GLY A 909 18.26 -9.21 -31.12
N GLN A 910 19.50 -9.34 -30.64
CA GLN A 910 20.71 -9.24 -31.45
C GLN A 910 21.11 -10.62 -31.97
N LEU A 911 21.60 -10.68 -33.21
CA LEU A 911 22.01 -11.92 -33.88
C LEU A 911 23.44 -11.80 -34.39
N GLN A 912 24.10 -12.95 -34.57
CA GLN A 912 25.48 -12.98 -35.06
C GLN A 912 25.60 -12.48 -36.50
N LEU A 913 26.78 -11.96 -36.84
CA LEU A 913 27.09 -11.50 -38.19
C LEU A 913 26.97 -12.66 -39.19
N GLY A 914 26.25 -12.45 -40.30
CA GLY A 914 26.06 -13.45 -41.35
C GLY A 914 24.92 -14.43 -41.09
N THR A 915 24.23 -14.36 -39.94
CA THR A 915 23.02 -15.15 -39.69
C THR A 915 21.94 -14.80 -40.71
N ASN A 916 21.34 -15.81 -41.33
CA ASN A 916 20.28 -15.66 -42.31
C ASN A 916 18.99 -16.25 -41.75
N VAL A 917 18.00 -15.40 -41.51
CA VAL A 917 16.73 -15.79 -40.89
C VAL A 917 15.62 -15.72 -41.92
N THR A 918 14.85 -16.80 -42.07
CA THR A 918 13.58 -16.83 -42.79
C THR A 918 12.43 -17.01 -41.82
N TYR A 919 11.43 -16.13 -41.84
CA TYR A 919 10.35 -16.12 -40.85
C TYR A 919 8.95 -15.95 -41.49
N TRP A 920 7.93 -16.43 -40.79
CA TRP A 920 6.51 -16.32 -41.17
C TRP A 920 5.63 -16.39 -39.92
N VAL A 921 4.34 -16.05 -40.04
CA VAL A 921 3.40 -16.10 -38.91
C VAL A 921 2.22 -17.03 -39.18
N LEU A 922 1.74 -17.67 -38.12
CA LEU A 922 0.43 -18.32 -38.06
C LEU A 922 -0.49 -17.51 -37.16
N ALA A 923 -1.60 -17.02 -37.70
CA ALA A 923 -2.64 -16.34 -36.95
C ALA A 923 -3.81 -17.30 -36.67
N PHE A 924 -4.34 -17.23 -35.45
CA PHE A 924 -5.45 -18.04 -34.96
C PHE A 924 -6.57 -17.12 -34.47
N ASP A 925 -7.81 -17.34 -34.89
CA ASP A 925 -8.99 -16.71 -34.29
C ASP A 925 -9.60 -17.59 -33.19
N THR A 926 -10.61 -17.06 -32.50
CA THR A 926 -11.34 -17.75 -31.43
C THR A 926 -12.11 -18.98 -31.91
N ALA A 927 -12.54 -19.03 -33.18
CA ALA A 927 -13.17 -20.21 -33.81
C ALA A 927 -12.17 -21.28 -34.29
N ARG A 928 -10.88 -21.11 -33.98
CA ARG A 928 -9.77 -22.02 -34.34
C ARG A 928 -9.47 -22.05 -35.84
N ASN A 929 -9.91 -21.06 -36.62
CA ASN A 929 -9.46 -20.88 -38.00
C ASN A 929 -8.00 -20.42 -37.98
N VAL A 930 -7.23 -20.86 -38.99
CA VAL A 930 -5.79 -20.60 -39.07
C VAL A 930 -5.43 -19.96 -40.39
N LYS A 931 -4.57 -18.93 -40.33
CA LYS A 931 -3.98 -18.31 -41.52
C LYS A 931 -2.47 -18.24 -41.42
N GLU A 932 -1.79 -18.80 -42.42
CA GLU A 932 -0.35 -18.66 -42.62
C GLU A 932 -0.03 -17.46 -43.53
N SER A 933 1.01 -16.70 -43.17
CA SER A 933 1.54 -15.63 -44.01
C SER A 933 2.49 -16.14 -45.10
N GLY A 934 2.83 -15.27 -46.06
CA GLY A 934 4.05 -15.50 -46.86
C GLY A 934 5.31 -15.46 -45.99
N LYS A 935 6.38 -16.12 -46.45
CA LYS A 935 7.70 -16.09 -45.79
C LYS A 935 8.46 -14.81 -46.14
N GLN A 936 9.20 -14.27 -45.17
CA GLN A 936 10.12 -13.14 -45.30
C GLN A 936 11.52 -13.58 -44.85
N SER A 937 12.58 -12.91 -45.30
CA SER A 937 13.94 -13.21 -44.88
C SER A 937 14.79 -11.96 -44.70
N PHE A 938 15.79 -12.04 -43.83
CA PHE A 938 16.86 -11.04 -43.71
C PHE A 938 18.20 -11.69 -43.40
N THR A 939 19.27 -10.98 -43.70
CA THR A 939 20.64 -11.38 -43.33
C THR A 939 21.26 -10.29 -42.47
N VAL A 940 21.90 -10.69 -41.38
CA VAL A 940 22.63 -9.78 -40.51
C VAL A 940 23.93 -9.37 -41.20
N GLY A 941 23.99 -8.11 -41.62
CA GLY A 941 25.07 -7.54 -42.43
C GLY A 941 26.28 -7.04 -41.66
#